data_AF-A0A754XFP3-F1
#
_entry.id   AF-A0A754XFP3-F1
#
_cell.length_a   1.000
_cell.length_b   1.000
_cell.length_c   1.000
_cell.angle_alpha   90.00
_cell.angle_beta   90.00
_cell.angle_gamma   90.00
#
_symmetry.space_group_name_H-M   'P 1'
#
loop_
_entity.id
_entity.type
_entity.pdbx_description
1 polymer ?
#
loop_
_entity_poly.entity_id
_entity_poly.type
_entity_poly.pdbx_seq_one_letter_code
_entity_poly.pdbx_strand_id
1 'polypeptide(L)'
;ITNLAAGTLAADSTDAVNGSQLYETNQRVDQNTSAIADINTSITNLSSDNLSWNETTSSFSASHGSSTTNKITNVAAGELSEESTDAVNGSQLFETNEKVDQNTTDIAANTTNITQNSTAIENLNTSVSDINTSITGLTDNALLWDEDIGAFSANHGGSTSKITNVAAGALSEDSTDAVNGSQLYETNQKVDQNTSAIADINTSITNLGTDALSWDDEEGAFSASHGTSGTNKITNVAAGEIASDSTDAVNGSQLYETNMLISQYSESISQLAGDTSETYITENGTGVKYIRTNDNGLEGQDAYATGNGATAVGYDAVASGAGSLALGQNSSSSIEGSIALGSGSTSNRAITTGIRETSATSDGVVIGYNTTDRELLGALSLGTDGESYRQITNVADGSEAQDAVTVRQLQNAIGAVTTTPTKYYHANSTEEDSLAVGTDSLAMGAKTIVNADAGIGIGLNTLVMADAINGIAIGSNARANHANSIAMGNGSQTTRGAQTDYTAYNMDTPQNSVGEFSVGSEDGQRQITNVAAGSADTDAVNVSQLKVTDAQVSRNTQSITNLNTQVSNLDTRVTNIENGIGDIVTTGSTKYFKTNTDGADANAQGADSVAIGSGSIAAAENSVALGTNSVADEANTVSVGSSTQQRRITNVAAGVNNTDAVNVAQLKASEAGSVRYETNADGSVNYSVLNLGDGSGGTTRIGNVSAAVNDTDAVNYAQLKRSVEEANTYTDQKMGEMNSKIKGVENKMSGGIASAMAMAGLPQAYAPGANMTSIAGGTFNGESAVAIGVSMVSESGGWVYKLQGTSNSQGDYSAAIGAGFQW
;
A
#
# COMPACT_ATOMS: atom_id res chain seq x y z
N ILE A 1 -102.68 -33.00 132.56
CA ILE A 1 -103.62 -31.88 132.78
C ILE A 1 -104.56 -31.84 131.58
N THR A 2 -105.88 -31.85 131.78
CA THR A 2 -106.86 -31.63 130.71
C THR A 2 -107.28 -30.16 130.72
N ASN A 3 -107.61 -29.59 129.55
CA ASN A 3 -107.91 -28.16 129.35
C ASN A 3 -106.77 -27.18 129.76
N LEU A 4 -105.52 -27.60 129.60
CA LEU A 4 -104.37 -26.69 129.73
C LEU A 4 -104.36 -25.70 128.54
N ALA A 5 -104.54 -24.42 128.83
CA ALA A 5 -104.37 -23.34 127.85
C ALA A 5 -102.94 -23.36 127.28
N ALA A 6 -102.74 -22.79 126.09
CA ALA A 6 -101.40 -22.65 125.53
C ALA A 6 -100.54 -21.79 126.45
N GLY A 7 -99.44 -22.35 126.97
CA GLY A 7 -98.49 -21.63 127.81
C GLY A 7 -97.74 -20.58 127.02
N THR A 8 -97.28 -19.51 127.64
CA THR A 8 -96.54 -18.46 126.93
C THR A 8 -95.20 -19.02 126.42
N LEU A 9 -94.97 -18.98 125.10
CA LEU A 9 -93.70 -19.42 124.49
C LEU A 9 -92.67 -18.29 124.57
N ALA A 10 -92.03 -18.15 125.73
CA ALA A 10 -90.91 -17.24 126.00
C ALA A 10 -89.79 -18.00 126.72
N ALA A 11 -88.54 -17.54 126.59
CA ALA A 11 -87.35 -18.26 127.07
C ALA A 11 -87.27 -18.41 128.61
N ASP A 12 -88.01 -17.58 129.34
CA ASP A 12 -88.13 -17.49 130.79
C ASP A 12 -89.48 -18.02 131.33
N SER A 13 -90.34 -18.51 130.44
CA SER A 13 -91.67 -19.01 130.80
C SER A 13 -91.60 -20.32 131.58
N THR A 14 -92.22 -20.35 132.76
CA THR A 14 -92.50 -21.59 133.52
C THR A 14 -93.89 -22.16 133.22
N ASP A 15 -94.61 -21.62 132.23
CA ASP A 15 -95.90 -22.15 131.82
C ASP A 15 -95.74 -23.55 131.22
N ALA A 16 -96.61 -24.49 131.60
CA ALA A 16 -96.65 -25.79 130.97
C ALA A 16 -97.16 -25.66 129.52
N VAL A 17 -96.33 -26.02 128.55
CA VAL A 17 -96.74 -26.08 127.13
C VAL A 17 -97.78 -27.18 126.91
N ASN A 18 -98.74 -26.92 126.03
CA ASN A 18 -99.79 -27.88 125.70
C ASN A 18 -99.45 -28.73 124.46
N GLY A 19 -100.26 -29.76 124.20
CA GLY A 19 -100.03 -30.70 123.10
C GLY A 19 -99.99 -30.06 121.70
N SER A 20 -100.74 -28.99 121.47
CA SER A 20 -100.71 -28.28 120.18
C SER A 20 -99.39 -27.54 119.93
N GLN A 21 -98.80 -26.95 120.97
CA GLN A 21 -97.52 -26.23 120.85
C GLN A 21 -96.35 -27.18 120.61
N LEU A 22 -96.36 -28.35 121.25
CA LEU A 22 -95.38 -29.41 121.00
C LEU A 22 -95.56 -30.03 119.60
N TYR A 23 -96.81 -30.23 119.16
CA TYR A 23 -97.10 -30.74 117.80
C TYR A 23 -96.64 -29.78 116.70
N GLU A 24 -96.89 -28.48 116.83
CA GLU A 24 -96.42 -27.47 115.87
C GLU A 24 -94.88 -27.38 115.83
N THR A 25 -94.23 -27.55 116.99
CA THR A 25 -92.75 -27.64 117.07
C THR A 25 -92.22 -28.88 116.33
N ASN A 26 -92.82 -30.05 116.56
CA ASN A 26 -92.42 -31.28 115.86
C ASN A 26 -92.66 -31.18 114.34
N GLN A 27 -93.80 -30.63 113.89
CA GLN A 27 -94.05 -30.38 112.46
C GLN A 27 -92.96 -29.51 111.81
N ARG A 28 -92.43 -28.50 112.52
CA ARG A 28 -91.29 -27.70 112.04
C ARG A 28 -89.98 -28.48 112.04
N VAL A 29 -89.75 -29.37 113.00
CA VAL A 29 -88.57 -30.25 113.03
C VAL A 29 -88.61 -31.27 111.89
N ASP A 30 -89.78 -31.85 111.60
CA ASP A 30 -89.98 -32.77 110.48
C ASP A 30 -89.78 -32.03 109.13
N GLN A 31 -90.36 -30.84 108.97
CA GLN A 31 -90.12 -29.97 107.80
C GLN A 31 -88.65 -29.62 107.61
N ASN A 32 -87.93 -29.25 108.68
CA ASN A 32 -86.49 -28.99 108.62
C ASN A 32 -85.71 -30.27 108.27
N THR A 33 -86.12 -31.43 108.76
CA THR A 33 -85.48 -32.72 108.47
C THR A 33 -85.64 -33.10 107.00
N SER A 34 -86.84 -32.93 106.43
CA SER A 34 -87.08 -33.09 104.99
C SER A 34 -86.27 -32.09 104.16
N ALA A 35 -86.27 -30.80 104.53
CA ALA A 35 -85.50 -29.78 103.81
C ALA A 35 -83.98 -30.08 103.84
N ILE A 36 -83.44 -30.58 104.95
CA ILE A 36 -82.04 -31.02 105.05
C ILE A 36 -81.77 -32.25 104.18
N ALA A 37 -82.71 -33.20 104.07
CA ALA A 37 -82.59 -34.34 103.18
C ALA A 37 -82.62 -33.94 101.69
N ASP A 38 -83.48 -32.99 101.31
CA ASP A 38 -83.55 -32.43 99.96
C ASP A 38 -82.29 -31.63 99.61
N ILE A 39 -81.76 -30.86 100.56
CA ILE A 39 -80.47 -30.16 100.43
C ILE A 39 -79.32 -31.16 100.25
N ASN A 40 -79.23 -32.21 101.07
CA ASN A 40 -78.21 -33.26 100.93
C ASN A 40 -78.31 -33.99 99.59
N THR A 41 -79.53 -34.27 99.11
CA THR A 41 -79.76 -34.88 97.79
C THR A 41 -79.31 -33.94 96.68
N SER A 42 -79.64 -32.64 96.78
CA SER A 42 -79.21 -31.61 95.82
C SER A 42 -77.69 -31.44 95.80
N ILE A 43 -77.02 -31.44 96.96
CA ILE A 43 -75.56 -31.39 97.09
C ILE A 43 -74.93 -32.66 96.47
N THR A 44 -75.51 -33.83 96.70
CA THR A 44 -75.01 -35.10 96.14
C THR A 44 -75.07 -35.10 94.60
N ASN A 45 -76.19 -34.62 94.03
CA ASN A 45 -76.34 -34.46 92.59
C ASN A 45 -75.35 -33.43 92.03
N LEU A 46 -75.23 -32.25 92.66
CA LEU A 46 -74.25 -31.22 92.29
C LEU A 46 -72.79 -31.72 92.38
N SER A 47 -72.48 -32.64 93.30
CA SER A 47 -71.15 -33.27 93.40
C SER A 47 -70.88 -34.33 92.32
N SER A 48 -71.93 -34.84 91.67
CA SER A 48 -71.84 -35.83 90.59
C SER A 48 -71.75 -35.18 89.20
N ASP A 49 -72.33 -33.99 89.05
CA ASP A 49 -72.47 -33.28 87.77
C ASP A 49 -71.44 -32.13 87.56
N ASN A 50 -70.50 -31.94 88.50
CA ASN A 50 -69.49 -30.88 88.43
C ASN A 50 -68.12 -31.36 87.91
N LEU A 51 -67.25 -30.40 87.56
CA LEU A 51 -65.82 -30.67 87.36
C LEU A 51 -65.14 -30.80 88.73
N SER A 52 -65.12 -32.02 89.28
CA SER A 52 -64.50 -32.31 90.57
C SER A 52 -62.99 -32.47 90.47
N TRP A 53 -62.27 -31.96 91.47
CA TRP A 53 -60.86 -32.29 91.68
C TRP A 53 -60.73 -33.75 92.13
N ASN A 54 -59.95 -34.54 91.37
CA ASN A 54 -59.60 -35.90 91.73
C ASN A 54 -58.20 -35.91 92.38
N GLU A 55 -58.15 -36.04 93.70
CA GLU A 55 -56.88 -36.09 94.45
C GLU A 55 -55.96 -37.24 94.01
N THR A 56 -56.52 -38.35 93.53
CA THR A 56 -55.74 -39.53 93.09
C THR A 56 -54.95 -39.25 91.81
N THR A 57 -55.51 -38.45 90.90
CA THR A 57 -54.84 -38.04 89.64
C THR A 57 -54.25 -36.64 89.71
N SER A 58 -54.46 -35.91 90.82
CA SER A 58 -54.08 -34.50 90.98
C SER A 58 -54.53 -33.63 89.80
N SER A 59 -55.79 -33.80 89.38
CA SER A 59 -56.37 -33.09 88.24
C SER A 59 -57.88 -32.89 88.39
N PHE A 60 -58.44 -31.89 87.71
CA PHE A 60 -59.89 -31.79 87.53
C PHE A 60 -60.36 -32.87 86.57
N SER A 61 -61.36 -33.67 86.97
CA SER A 61 -61.93 -34.73 86.16
C SER A 61 -63.27 -34.32 85.58
N ALA A 62 -63.46 -34.55 84.29
CA ALA A 62 -64.74 -34.47 83.60
C ALA A 62 -65.50 -35.82 83.57
N SER A 63 -65.00 -36.84 84.29
CA SER A 63 -65.63 -38.17 84.35
C SER A 63 -67.05 -38.11 84.92
N HIS A 64 -68.00 -38.79 84.28
CA HIS A 64 -69.40 -38.86 84.67
C HIS A 64 -69.92 -40.28 84.44
N GLY A 65 -70.61 -40.83 85.45
CA GLY A 65 -71.01 -42.24 85.45
C GLY A 65 -69.81 -43.18 85.29
N SER A 66 -69.89 -44.12 84.36
CA SER A 66 -68.80 -45.05 84.02
C SER A 66 -67.84 -44.53 82.94
N SER A 67 -68.04 -43.32 82.41
CA SER A 67 -67.17 -42.73 81.39
C SER A 67 -65.98 -42.00 82.03
N THR A 68 -64.77 -42.43 81.69
CA THR A 68 -63.52 -41.81 82.15
C THR A 68 -63.06 -40.62 81.29
N THR A 69 -63.65 -40.42 80.11
CA THR A 69 -63.35 -39.28 79.22
C THR A 69 -64.64 -38.69 78.65
N ASN A 70 -64.91 -37.42 78.96
CA ASN A 70 -66.08 -36.69 78.46
C ASN A 70 -65.67 -35.35 77.85
N LYS A 71 -66.55 -34.78 77.03
CA LYS A 71 -66.30 -33.48 76.38
C LYS A 71 -66.56 -32.34 77.35
N ILE A 72 -65.58 -31.45 77.51
CA ILE A 72 -65.80 -30.10 78.04
C ILE A 72 -66.14 -29.21 76.84
N THR A 73 -67.36 -28.68 76.80
CA THR A 73 -67.82 -27.76 75.74
C THR A 73 -67.73 -26.31 76.21
N ASN A 74 -67.75 -25.36 75.26
CA ASN A 74 -67.62 -23.92 75.52
C ASN A 74 -66.29 -23.49 76.19
N VAL A 75 -65.22 -24.25 75.99
CA VAL A 75 -63.85 -23.82 76.31
C VAL A 75 -63.45 -22.70 75.35
N ALA A 76 -63.22 -21.50 75.88
CA ALA A 76 -62.69 -20.36 75.11
C ALA A 76 -61.31 -20.71 74.51
N ALA A 77 -60.85 -19.93 73.53
CA ALA A 77 -59.46 -20.06 73.09
C ALA A 77 -58.55 -19.62 74.24
N GLY A 78 -57.66 -20.50 74.69
CA GLY A 78 -56.68 -20.17 75.73
C GLY A 78 -55.60 -19.23 75.21
N GLU A 79 -54.91 -18.50 76.07
CA GLU A 79 -53.77 -17.70 75.62
C GLU A 79 -52.64 -18.62 75.09
N LEU A 80 -52.05 -18.29 73.94
CA LEU A 80 -50.91 -19.01 73.36
C LEU A 80 -49.61 -18.28 73.70
N SER A 81 -49.09 -18.52 74.90
CA SER A 81 -47.82 -18.00 75.41
C SER A 81 -47.06 -19.07 76.20
N GLU A 82 -45.73 -18.91 76.37
CA GLU A 82 -44.87 -19.93 77.02
C GLU A 82 -45.22 -20.20 78.50
N GLU A 83 -45.87 -19.23 79.17
CA GLU A 83 -46.29 -19.33 80.56
C GLU A 83 -47.78 -19.74 80.72
N SER A 84 -48.52 -19.88 79.62
CA SER A 84 -49.95 -20.15 79.65
C SER A 84 -50.28 -21.52 80.23
N THR A 85 -51.14 -21.54 81.23
CA THR A 85 -51.76 -22.75 81.78
C THR A 85 -53.19 -22.97 81.28
N ASP A 86 -53.63 -22.19 80.28
CA ASP A 86 -54.98 -22.31 79.72
C ASP A 86 -55.15 -23.61 78.94
N ALA A 87 -56.37 -24.15 78.95
CA ALA A 87 -56.72 -25.28 78.10
C ALA A 87 -56.87 -24.83 76.64
N VAL A 88 -55.92 -25.21 75.77
CA VAL A 88 -56.05 -25.01 74.33
C VAL A 88 -57.26 -25.76 73.78
N ASN A 89 -58.05 -25.08 72.94
CA ASN A 89 -59.26 -25.67 72.38
C ASN A 89 -59.03 -26.27 70.97
N GLY A 90 -60.03 -26.99 70.46
CA GLY A 90 -59.92 -27.68 69.17
C GLY A 90 -59.61 -26.77 67.98
N SER A 91 -60.09 -25.52 67.98
CA SER A 91 -59.80 -24.55 66.90
C SER A 91 -58.32 -24.12 66.87
N GLN A 92 -57.68 -23.96 68.04
CA GLN A 92 -56.26 -23.55 68.10
C GLN A 92 -55.32 -24.69 67.65
N LEU A 93 -55.66 -25.92 68.05
CA LEU A 93 -54.95 -27.11 67.58
C LEU A 93 -55.16 -27.34 66.08
N PHE A 94 -56.37 -27.09 65.57
CA PHE A 94 -56.68 -27.16 64.14
C PHE A 94 -55.88 -26.13 63.32
N GLU A 95 -55.84 -24.87 63.74
CA GLU A 95 -55.03 -23.83 63.06
C GLU A 95 -53.53 -24.16 63.07
N THR A 96 -53.04 -24.80 64.14
CA THR A 96 -51.67 -25.29 64.22
C THR A 96 -51.43 -26.44 63.22
N ASN A 97 -52.37 -27.38 63.11
CA ASN A 97 -52.28 -28.50 62.16
C ASN A 97 -52.35 -28.02 60.71
N GLU A 98 -53.21 -27.07 60.34
CA GLU A 98 -53.24 -26.47 58.99
C GLU A 98 -51.87 -25.88 58.59
N LYS A 99 -51.17 -25.22 59.53
CA LYS A 99 -49.80 -24.71 59.30
C LYS A 99 -48.77 -25.84 59.15
N VAL A 100 -48.94 -26.97 59.85
CA VAL A 100 -48.10 -28.17 59.70
C VAL A 100 -48.35 -28.89 58.37
N ASP A 101 -49.60 -28.96 57.91
CA ASP A 101 -49.97 -29.55 56.62
C ASP A 101 -49.50 -28.67 55.44
N GLN A 102 -49.56 -27.35 55.59
CA GLN A 102 -48.95 -26.41 54.63
C GLN A 102 -47.42 -26.57 54.59
N ASN A 103 -46.75 -26.62 55.74
CA ASN A 103 -45.30 -26.90 55.80
C ASN A 103 -44.95 -28.25 55.15
N THR A 104 -45.77 -29.29 55.35
CA THR A 104 -45.59 -30.61 54.74
C THR A 104 -45.71 -30.53 53.21
N THR A 105 -46.67 -29.75 52.71
CA THR A 105 -46.86 -29.48 51.28
C THR A 105 -45.66 -28.73 50.69
N ASP A 106 -45.18 -27.69 51.38
CA ASP A 106 -44.03 -26.88 50.93
C ASP A 106 -42.72 -27.69 50.94
N ILE A 107 -42.54 -28.59 51.91
CA ILE A 107 -41.41 -29.54 51.95
C ILE A 107 -41.48 -30.52 50.76
N ALA A 108 -42.66 -31.02 50.40
CA ALA A 108 -42.83 -31.89 49.23
C ALA A 108 -42.56 -31.15 47.90
N ALA A 109 -42.99 -29.89 47.79
CA ALA A 109 -42.68 -29.02 46.65
C ALA A 109 -41.17 -28.75 46.54
N ASN A 110 -40.52 -28.40 47.66
CA ASN A 110 -39.07 -28.21 47.72
C ASN A 110 -38.29 -29.48 47.37
N THR A 111 -38.75 -30.65 47.83
CA THR A 111 -38.17 -31.95 47.46
C THR A 111 -38.25 -32.20 45.95
N THR A 112 -39.36 -31.83 45.32
CA THR A 112 -39.55 -31.92 43.87
C THR A 112 -38.61 -30.97 43.13
N ASN A 113 -38.53 -29.70 43.56
CA ASN A 113 -37.63 -28.70 42.99
C ASN A 113 -36.14 -29.10 43.11
N ILE A 114 -35.74 -29.64 44.27
CA ILE A 114 -34.38 -30.17 44.50
C ILE A 114 -34.09 -31.34 43.55
N THR A 115 -35.06 -32.25 43.35
CA THR A 115 -34.91 -33.38 42.41
C THR A 115 -34.73 -32.88 40.97
N GLN A 116 -35.56 -31.92 40.53
CA GLN A 116 -35.46 -31.31 39.20
C GLN A 116 -34.14 -30.57 39.01
N ASN A 117 -33.68 -29.81 40.00
CA ASN A 117 -32.38 -29.14 39.97
C ASN A 117 -31.23 -30.14 39.89
N SER A 118 -31.28 -31.25 40.63
CA SER A 118 -30.27 -32.33 40.55
C SER A 118 -30.18 -32.91 39.13
N THR A 119 -31.32 -33.25 38.51
CA THR A 119 -31.35 -33.72 37.11
C THR A 119 -30.87 -32.66 36.12
N ALA A 120 -31.19 -31.38 36.34
CA ALA A 120 -30.68 -30.29 35.50
C ALA A 120 -29.15 -30.14 35.62
N ILE A 121 -28.59 -30.30 36.82
CA ILE A 121 -27.14 -30.28 37.07
C ILE A 121 -26.46 -31.50 36.42
N GLU A 122 -27.03 -32.69 36.49
CA GLU A 122 -26.51 -33.89 35.79
C GLU A 122 -26.48 -33.69 34.26
N ASN A 123 -27.53 -33.11 33.69
CA ASN A 123 -27.59 -32.78 32.25
C ASN A 123 -26.55 -31.70 31.86
N LEU A 124 -26.34 -30.69 32.71
CA LEU A 124 -25.30 -29.67 32.52
C LEU A 124 -23.89 -30.28 32.59
N ASN A 125 -23.62 -31.13 33.58
CA ASN A 125 -22.34 -31.84 33.70
C ASN A 125 -22.05 -32.72 32.47
N THR A 126 -23.07 -33.41 31.96
CA THR A 126 -22.97 -34.19 30.71
C THR A 126 -22.63 -33.28 29.54
N SER A 127 -23.37 -32.18 29.37
CA SER A 127 -23.14 -31.20 28.30
C SER A 127 -21.72 -30.58 28.36
N VAL A 128 -21.22 -30.27 29.56
CA VAL A 128 -19.86 -29.77 29.78
C VAL A 128 -18.81 -30.83 29.43
N SER A 129 -19.06 -32.10 29.73
CA SER A 129 -18.19 -33.22 29.34
C SER A 129 -18.12 -33.39 27.82
N ASP A 130 -19.25 -33.28 27.12
CA ASP A 130 -19.33 -33.35 25.66
C ASP A 130 -18.64 -32.15 24.99
N ILE A 131 -18.80 -30.96 25.56
CA ILE A 131 -18.07 -29.74 25.14
C ILE A 131 -16.57 -29.91 25.33
N ASN A 132 -16.10 -30.38 26.50
CA ASN A 132 -14.67 -30.62 26.75
C ASN A 132 -14.08 -31.67 25.80
N THR A 133 -14.84 -32.73 25.50
CA THR A 133 -14.45 -33.75 24.52
C THR A 133 -14.34 -33.14 23.12
N SER A 134 -15.29 -32.28 22.74
CA SER A 134 -15.29 -31.56 21.47
C SER A 134 -14.13 -30.56 21.36
N ILE A 135 -13.81 -29.83 22.44
CA ILE A 135 -12.67 -28.91 22.52
C ILE A 135 -11.36 -29.68 22.36
N THR A 136 -11.19 -30.80 23.07
CA THR A 136 -10.01 -31.69 22.94
C THR A 136 -9.87 -32.18 21.49
N GLY A 137 -10.98 -32.61 20.87
CA GLY A 137 -11.00 -32.99 19.46
C GLY A 137 -10.62 -31.84 18.51
N LEU A 138 -11.01 -30.60 18.81
CA LEU A 138 -10.60 -29.43 18.02
C LEU A 138 -9.13 -29.07 18.22
N THR A 139 -8.59 -29.14 19.44
CA THR A 139 -7.16 -28.90 19.70
C THR A 139 -6.28 -29.95 19.03
N ASP A 140 -6.71 -31.20 18.99
CA ASP A 140 -5.94 -32.27 18.36
C ASP A 140 -5.92 -32.17 16.81
N ASN A 141 -6.94 -31.58 16.19
CA ASN A 141 -7.14 -31.62 14.73
C ASN A 141 -7.00 -30.26 14.00
N ALA A 142 -6.84 -29.15 14.71
CA ALA A 142 -6.69 -27.82 14.10
C ALA A 142 -5.22 -27.49 13.77
N LEU A 143 -5.01 -26.51 12.87
CA LEU A 143 -3.71 -25.83 12.75
C LEU A 143 -3.57 -24.89 13.95
N LEU A 144 -2.81 -25.31 14.96
CA LEU A 144 -2.56 -24.53 16.17
C LEU A 144 -1.30 -23.69 16.04
N TRP A 145 -1.28 -22.55 16.75
CA TRP A 145 -0.04 -21.82 16.97
C TRP A 145 0.87 -22.61 17.91
N ASP A 146 2.10 -22.86 17.47
CA ASP A 146 3.15 -23.52 18.22
C ASP A 146 4.17 -22.44 18.63
N GLU A 147 4.21 -22.15 19.92
CA GLU A 147 4.95 -21.03 20.50
C GLU A 147 6.47 -21.29 20.50
N ASP A 148 6.90 -22.55 20.57
CA ASP A 148 8.32 -22.94 20.56
C ASP A 148 8.96 -22.71 19.17
N ILE A 149 8.19 -22.83 18.09
CA ILE A 149 8.63 -22.55 16.71
C ILE A 149 8.18 -21.19 16.17
N GLY A 150 7.28 -20.49 16.88
CA GLY A 150 6.74 -19.19 16.48
C GLY A 150 5.92 -19.23 15.17
N ALA A 151 5.16 -20.29 14.94
CA ALA A 151 4.40 -20.48 13.70
C ALA A 151 3.14 -21.34 13.89
N PHE A 152 2.22 -21.32 12.92
CA PHE A 152 1.13 -22.30 12.85
C PHE A 152 1.68 -23.68 12.46
N SER A 153 1.46 -24.67 13.32
CA SER A 153 1.95 -26.04 13.17
C SER A 153 0.89 -26.94 12.55
N ALA A 154 1.29 -27.71 11.53
CA ALA A 154 0.52 -28.82 10.98
C ALA A 154 0.93 -30.17 11.61
N ASN A 155 1.52 -30.16 12.81
CA ASN A 155 1.87 -31.38 13.52
C ASN A 155 0.60 -32.06 14.07
N HIS A 156 0.41 -33.33 13.74
CA HIS A 156 -0.69 -34.16 14.26
C HIS A 156 -0.09 -35.50 14.71
N GLY A 157 -0.35 -35.90 15.96
CA GLY A 157 0.17 -37.16 16.50
C GLY A 157 1.71 -37.25 16.59
N GLY A 158 2.42 -36.13 16.64
CA GLY A 158 3.90 -36.10 16.71
C GLY A 158 4.61 -36.20 15.36
N SER A 159 3.92 -35.92 14.26
CA SER A 159 4.49 -35.83 12.91
C SER A 159 3.85 -34.70 12.10
N THR A 160 4.66 -34.04 11.26
CA THR A 160 4.18 -33.00 10.33
C THR A 160 3.22 -33.59 9.31
N SER A 161 1.98 -33.10 9.29
CA SER A 161 0.93 -33.51 8.36
C SER A 161 0.84 -32.62 7.13
N LYS A 162 0.12 -33.08 6.10
CA LYS A 162 -0.10 -32.33 4.85
C LYS A 162 -1.27 -31.36 5.02
N ILE A 163 -1.07 -30.11 4.66
CA ILE A 163 -2.16 -29.16 4.40
C ILE A 163 -2.63 -29.36 2.96
N THR A 164 -3.88 -29.79 2.77
CA THR A 164 -4.49 -30.03 1.45
C THR A 164 -5.54 -28.98 1.13
N ASN A 165 -5.99 -28.91 -0.12
CA ASN A 165 -6.95 -27.90 -0.62
C ASN A 165 -6.47 -26.44 -0.52
N VAL A 166 -5.16 -26.20 -0.45
CA VAL A 166 -4.55 -24.87 -0.54
C VAL A 166 -4.70 -24.35 -1.98
N ALA A 167 -5.47 -23.28 -2.15
CA ALA A 167 -5.59 -22.57 -3.43
C ALA A 167 -4.21 -22.04 -3.89
N ALA A 168 -4.06 -21.71 -5.17
CA ALA A 168 -2.82 -21.09 -5.62
C ALA A 168 -2.72 -19.66 -5.03
N GLY A 169 -1.70 -19.42 -4.21
CA GLY A 169 -1.45 -18.10 -3.62
C GLY A 169 -1.04 -17.07 -4.68
N ALA A 170 -1.24 -15.78 -4.41
CA ALA A 170 -0.76 -14.73 -5.30
C ALA A 170 0.78 -14.75 -5.38
N LEU A 171 1.34 -14.73 -6.60
CA LEU A 171 2.79 -14.55 -6.81
C LEU A 171 3.08 -13.05 -7.02
N SER A 172 3.29 -12.32 -5.92
CA SER A 172 3.71 -10.92 -5.91
C SER A 172 4.71 -10.66 -4.77
N GLU A 173 5.48 -9.57 -4.85
CA GLU A 173 6.57 -9.25 -3.92
C GLU A 173 6.11 -9.18 -2.45
N ASP A 174 4.95 -8.56 -2.19
CA ASP A 174 4.37 -8.45 -0.84
C ASP A 174 3.45 -9.61 -0.44
N SER A 175 3.44 -10.72 -1.20
CA SER A 175 2.48 -11.81 -0.94
C SER A 175 2.85 -12.62 0.31
N THR A 176 1.90 -12.73 1.23
CA THR A 176 1.97 -13.62 2.40
C THR A 176 1.18 -14.91 2.21
N ASP A 177 0.72 -15.20 1.00
CA ASP A 177 -0.06 -16.41 0.70
C ASP A 177 0.81 -17.68 0.73
N ALA A 178 0.25 -18.78 1.21
CA ALA A 178 0.88 -20.09 1.11
C ALA A 178 0.93 -20.57 -0.35
N VAL A 179 2.13 -20.69 -0.92
CA VAL A 179 2.32 -21.29 -2.25
C VAL A 179 2.05 -22.79 -2.22
N ASN A 180 1.28 -23.28 -3.19
CA ASN A 180 0.92 -24.69 -3.27
C ASN A 180 1.85 -25.50 -4.20
N GLY A 181 1.73 -26.83 -4.15
CA GLY A 181 2.59 -27.74 -4.92
C GLY A 181 2.55 -27.53 -6.43
N SER A 182 1.44 -27.05 -7.01
CA SER A 182 1.37 -26.76 -8.45
C SER A 182 2.19 -25.53 -8.86
N GLN A 183 2.24 -24.50 -8.02
CA GLN A 183 3.06 -23.30 -8.29
C GLN A 183 4.55 -23.59 -8.22
N LEU A 184 4.97 -24.39 -7.22
CA LEU A 184 6.34 -24.86 -7.13
C LEU A 184 6.70 -25.82 -8.27
N TYR A 185 5.78 -26.68 -8.70
CA TYR A 185 5.98 -27.56 -9.86
C TYR A 185 6.15 -26.79 -11.18
N GLU A 186 5.36 -25.73 -11.42
CA GLU A 186 5.55 -24.86 -12.59
C GLU A 186 6.92 -24.15 -12.56
N THR A 187 7.35 -23.71 -11.37
CA THR A 187 8.66 -23.11 -11.17
C THR A 187 9.78 -24.12 -11.45
N ASN A 188 9.67 -25.35 -10.95
CA ASN A 188 10.63 -26.42 -11.19
C ASN A 188 10.72 -26.78 -12.68
N GLN A 189 9.61 -26.84 -13.42
CA GLN A 189 9.67 -27.05 -14.87
C GLN A 189 10.44 -25.93 -15.60
N LYS A 190 10.34 -24.67 -15.16
CA LYS A 190 11.14 -23.56 -15.71
C LYS A 190 12.63 -23.71 -15.35
N VAL A 191 12.95 -24.22 -14.16
CA VAL A 191 14.33 -24.53 -13.75
C VAL A 191 14.91 -25.70 -14.55
N ASP A 192 14.13 -26.75 -14.82
CA ASP A 192 14.55 -27.89 -15.65
C ASP A 192 14.77 -27.47 -17.11
N GLN A 193 13.91 -26.58 -17.64
CA GLN A 193 14.10 -25.94 -18.96
C GLN A 193 15.38 -25.11 -19.00
N ASN A 194 15.64 -24.27 -17.99
CA ASN A 194 16.89 -23.51 -17.89
C ASN A 194 18.11 -24.44 -17.79
N THR A 195 18.02 -25.53 -17.02
CA THR A 195 19.09 -26.52 -16.88
C THR A 195 19.40 -27.21 -18.22
N SER A 196 18.36 -27.53 -18.98
CA SER A 196 18.48 -28.09 -20.34
C SER A 196 19.11 -27.08 -21.30
N ALA A 197 18.64 -25.83 -21.31
CA ALA A 197 19.20 -24.76 -22.13
C ALA A 197 20.68 -24.47 -21.78
N ILE A 198 21.07 -24.55 -20.51
CA ILE A 198 22.47 -24.43 -20.07
C ILE A 198 23.31 -25.61 -20.57
N ALA A 199 22.77 -26.83 -20.60
CA ALA A 199 23.45 -27.98 -21.18
C ALA A 199 23.64 -27.85 -22.71
N ASP A 200 22.64 -27.32 -23.42
CA ASP A 200 22.73 -27.02 -24.86
C ASP A 200 23.74 -25.90 -25.14
N ILE A 201 23.78 -24.85 -24.30
CA ILE A 201 24.79 -23.79 -24.35
C ILE A 201 26.19 -24.36 -24.10
N ASN A 202 26.38 -25.19 -23.07
CA ASN A 202 27.67 -25.83 -22.81
C ASN A 202 28.12 -26.73 -23.96
N THR A 203 27.18 -27.46 -24.59
CA THR A 203 27.46 -28.26 -25.79
C THR A 203 27.86 -27.36 -26.97
N SER A 204 27.16 -26.25 -27.17
CA SER A 204 27.47 -25.26 -28.21
C SER A 204 28.83 -24.58 -27.99
N ILE A 205 29.17 -24.23 -26.74
CA ILE A 205 30.49 -23.68 -26.36
C ILE A 205 31.59 -24.73 -26.57
N THR A 206 31.34 -25.99 -26.24
CA THR A 206 32.30 -27.09 -26.47
C THR A 206 32.57 -27.26 -27.96
N ASN A 207 31.52 -27.25 -28.79
CA ASN A 207 31.66 -27.32 -30.25
C ASN A 207 32.35 -26.07 -30.83
N LEU A 208 32.07 -24.87 -30.31
CA LEU A 208 32.82 -23.67 -30.70
C LEU A 208 34.30 -23.77 -30.31
N GLY A 209 34.62 -24.39 -29.17
CA GLY A 209 35.99 -24.69 -28.76
C GLY A 209 36.71 -25.68 -29.68
N THR A 210 35.99 -26.64 -30.29
CA THR A 210 36.59 -27.54 -31.30
C THR A 210 36.70 -26.90 -32.68
N ASP A 211 35.78 -25.99 -33.03
CA ASP A 211 35.63 -25.45 -34.38
C ASP A 211 36.38 -24.11 -34.61
N ALA A 212 36.82 -23.45 -33.54
CA ALA A 212 37.57 -22.20 -33.59
C ALA A 212 39.08 -22.40 -33.79
N LEU A 213 39.75 -21.38 -34.34
CA LEU A 213 41.21 -21.25 -34.31
C LEU A 213 41.66 -21.03 -32.86
N SER A 214 42.01 -22.13 -32.19
CA SER A 214 42.45 -22.11 -30.79
C SER A 214 43.96 -21.91 -30.71
N TRP A 215 44.40 -21.18 -29.67
CA TRP A 215 45.82 -21.07 -29.35
C TRP A 215 46.34 -22.41 -28.84
N ASP A 216 47.44 -22.88 -29.43
CA ASP A 216 48.14 -24.09 -29.05
C ASP A 216 49.39 -23.69 -28.24
N ASP A 217 49.38 -23.99 -26.94
CA ASP A 217 50.47 -23.64 -26.02
C ASP A 217 51.74 -24.46 -26.24
N GLU A 218 51.66 -25.65 -26.88
CA GLU A 218 52.83 -26.47 -27.17
C GLU A 218 53.54 -26.01 -28.46
N GLU A 219 52.76 -25.63 -29.49
CA GLU A 219 53.29 -25.08 -30.75
C GLU A 219 53.52 -23.55 -30.70
N GLY A 220 52.97 -22.85 -29.69
CA GLY A 220 53.13 -21.41 -29.51
C GLY A 220 52.45 -20.56 -30.59
N ALA A 221 51.35 -21.05 -31.16
CA ALA A 221 50.65 -20.42 -32.28
C ALA A 221 49.15 -20.77 -32.31
N PHE A 222 48.35 -20.05 -33.11
CA PHE A 222 46.96 -20.43 -33.38
C PHE A 222 46.89 -21.63 -34.33
N SER A 223 46.29 -22.74 -33.88
CA SER A 223 46.16 -23.98 -34.62
C SER A 223 44.86 -24.01 -35.44
N ALA A 224 44.99 -24.38 -36.72
CA ALA A 224 43.86 -24.64 -37.62
C ALA A 224 43.50 -26.15 -37.71
N SER A 225 43.91 -26.94 -36.72
CA SER A 225 43.64 -28.38 -36.69
C SER A 225 42.21 -28.66 -36.24
N HIS A 226 41.52 -29.60 -36.89
CA HIS A 226 40.12 -29.92 -36.63
C HIS A 226 39.90 -31.43 -36.77
N GLY A 227 39.29 -32.05 -35.74
CA GLY A 227 39.13 -33.50 -35.65
C GLY A 227 40.47 -34.23 -35.66
N THR A 228 40.52 -35.41 -36.29
CA THR A 228 41.74 -36.23 -36.39
C THR A 228 42.63 -35.86 -37.58
N SER A 229 42.39 -34.71 -38.22
CA SER A 229 43.20 -34.21 -39.34
C SER A 229 44.07 -33.05 -38.85
N GLY A 230 45.32 -32.99 -39.35
CA GLY A 230 46.20 -31.85 -39.08
C GLY A 230 45.70 -30.54 -39.71
N THR A 231 46.56 -29.52 -39.72
CA THR A 231 46.28 -28.14 -40.17
C THR A 231 45.34 -28.03 -41.38
N ASN A 232 44.19 -27.39 -41.20
CA ASN A 232 43.20 -27.14 -42.25
C ASN A 232 43.42 -25.78 -42.94
N LYS A 233 42.68 -25.55 -44.04
CA LYS A 233 42.71 -24.27 -44.77
C LYS A 233 41.88 -23.20 -44.07
N ILE A 234 42.49 -22.06 -43.77
CA ILE A 234 41.77 -20.83 -43.41
C ILE A 234 41.37 -20.12 -44.70
N THR A 235 40.08 -19.80 -44.86
CA THR A 235 39.54 -19.05 -46.02
C THR A 235 38.99 -17.70 -45.58
N ASN A 236 38.74 -16.79 -46.53
CA ASN A 236 38.30 -15.40 -46.28
C ASN A 236 39.30 -14.54 -45.46
N VAL A 237 40.59 -14.91 -45.45
CA VAL A 237 41.66 -14.05 -44.91
C VAL A 237 41.78 -12.80 -45.80
N ALA A 238 41.60 -11.62 -45.20
CA ALA A 238 41.81 -10.33 -45.87
C ALA A 238 43.27 -10.19 -46.34
N ALA A 239 43.55 -9.23 -47.23
CA ALA A 239 44.95 -8.92 -47.54
C ALA A 239 45.58 -8.23 -46.32
N GLY A 240 46.59 -8.86 -45.71
CA GLY A 240 47.33 -8.30 -44.58
C GLY A 240 48.22 -7.12 -44.98
N GLU A 241 48.65 -6.30 -44.03
CA GLU A 241 49.62 -5.24 -44.35
C GLU A 241 51.00 -5.83 -44.71
N ILE A 242 51.63 -5.35 -45.79
CA ILE A 242 52.99 -5.77 -46.19
C ILE A 242 54.00 -4.72 -45.68
N ALA A 243 54.37 -4.84 -44.41
CA ALA A 243 55.38 -4.02 -43.73
C ALA A 243 56.43 -4.91 -43.04
N SER A 244 57.61 -4.36 -42.73
CA SER A 244 58.75 -5.10 -42.16
C SER A 244 58.52 -5.67 -40.76
N ASP A 245 57.53 -5.13 -40.05
CA ASP A 245 57.10 -5.43 -38.69
C ASP A 245 55.63 -5.93 -38.66
N SER A 246 55.01 -6.15 -39.82
CA SER A 246 53.64 -6.68 -39.91
C SER A 246 53.55 -8.10 -39.34
N THR A 247 52.53 -8.32 -38.51
CA THR A 247 52.16 -9.64 -37.99
C THR A 247 50.92 -10.22 -38.68
N ASP A 248 50.44 -9.57 -39.75
CA ASP A 248 49.24 -10.01 -40.46
C ASP A 248 49.47 -11.28 -41.29
N ALA A 249 48.42 -12.11 -41.38
CA ALA A 249 48.44 -13.28 -42.25
C ALA A 249 48.35 -12.86 -43.73
N VAL A 250 49.45 -13.01 -44.48
CA VAL A 250 49.45 -12.79 -45.93
C VAL A 250 48.60 -13.83 -46.65
N ASN A 251 47.67 -13.38 -47.48
CA ASN A 251 46.76 -14.27 -48.21
C ASN A 251 47.30 -14.64 -49.60
N GLY A 252 46.65 -15.62 -50.25
CA GLY A 252 47.09 -16.12 -51.56
C GLY A 252 47.09 -15.08 -52.69
N SER A 253 46.30 -14.00 -52.60
CA SER A 253 46.30 -12.94 -53.62
C SER A 253 47.52 -12.03 -53.52
N GLN A 254 48.05 -11.80 -52.31
CA GLN A 254 49.25 -10.98 -52.09
C GLN A 254 50.52 -11.70 -52.53
N LEU A 255 50.60 -13.02 -52.28
CA LEU A 255 51.68 -13.85 -52.80
C LEU A 255 51.60 -13.93 -54.34
N TYR A 256 50.40 -13.99 -54.90
CA TYR A 256 50.21 -13.94 -56.35
C TYR A 256 50.67 -12.59 -56.95
N GLU A 257 50.34 -11.45 -56.32
CA GLU A 257 50.82 -10.12 -56.72
C GLU A 257 52.35 -10.01 -56.63
N THR A 258 52.95 -10.52 -55.56
CA THR A 258 54.42 -10.61 -55.42
C THR A 258 55.05 -11.44 -56.55
N ASN A 259 54.45 -12.59 -56.90
CA ASN A 259 54.93 -13.42 -58.02
C ASN A 259 54.75 -12.74 -59.39
N MET A 260 53.73 -11.89 -59.56
CA MET A 260 53.57 -11.05 -60.75
C MET A 260 54.66 -9.98 -60.83
N LEU A 261 55.05 -9.35 -59.72
CA LEU A 261 56.18 -8.41 -59.67
C LEU A 261 57.51 -9.10 -59.99
N ILE A 262 57.77 -10.30 -59.46
CA ILE A 262 58.96 -11.12 -59.80
C ILE A 262 59.01 -11.45 -61.29
N SER A 263 57.85 -11.73 -61.90
CA SER A 263 57.73 -11.95 -63.35
C SER A 263 58.06 -10.69 -64.14
N GLN A 264 57.51 -9.52 -63.75
CA GLN A 264 57.84 -8.23 -64.37
C GLN A 264 59.33 -7.84 -64.20
N TYR A 265 59.96 -8.16 -63.07
CA TYR A 265 61.39 -7.96 -62.88
C TYR A 265 62.21 -8.86 -63.80
N SER A 266 61.80 -10.12 -64.01
CA SER A 266 62.44 -11.02 -64.98
C SER A 266 62.33 -10.49 -66.41
N GLU A 267 61.16 -9.96 -66.81
CA GLU A 267 60.99 -9.25 -68.08
C GLU A 267 61.86 -7.99 -68.17
N SER A 268 61.94 -7.20 -67.10
CA SER A 268 62.74 -5.97 -67.03
C SER A 268 64.25 -6.24 -67.16
N ILE A 269 64.75 -7.32 -66.54
CA ILE A 269 66.13 -7.78 -66.68
C ILE A 269 66.41 -8.20 -68.13
N SER A 270 65.49 -8.95 -68.76
CA SER A 270 65.58 -9.30 -70.18
C SER A 270 65.59 -8.05 -71.08
N GLN A 271 64.78 -7.03 -70.77
CA GLN A 271 64.80 -5.76 -71.48
C GLN A 271 66.12 -4.97 -71.28
N LEU A 272 66.78 -5.09 -70.13
CA LEU A 272 68.04 -4.39 -69.86
C LEU A 272 69.26 -5.10 -70.46
N ALA A 273 69.33 -6.43 -70.42
CA ALA A 273 70.39 -7.22 -71.04
C ALA A 273 70.23 -7.31 -72.57
N GLY A 274 68.98 -7.37 -73.05
CA GLY A 274 68.64 -7.60 -74.45
C GLY A 274 68.71 -9.10 -74.81
N ASP A 275 69.09 -9.41 -76.06
CA ASP A 275 69.27 -10.80 -76.48
C ASP A 275 70.54 -11.38 -75.82
N THR A 276 70.33 -12.29 -74.86
CA THR A 276 71.38 -13.04 -74.15
C THR A 276 71.50 -14.47 -74.66
N SER A 277 71.02 -14.77 -75.88
CA SER A 277 71.23 -16.09 -76.48
C SER A 277 72.70 -16.31 -76.81
N GLU A 278 73.15 -17.55 -76.69
CA GLU A 278 74.53 -17.96 -76.94
C GLU A 278 75.02 -17.56 -78.34
N THR A 279 74.14 -17.65 -79.34
CA THR A 279 74.38 -17.17 -80.71
C THR A 279 74.60 -15.65 -80.78
N TYR A 280 73.71 -14.86 -80.16
CA TYR A 280 73.78 -13.40 -80.23
C TYR A 280 75.04 -12.86 -79.53
N ILE A 281 75.38 -13.44 -78.37
CA ILE A 281 76.62 -13.14 -77.64
C ILE A 281 77.85 -13.50 -78.48
N THR A 282 77.85 -14.63 -79.17
CA THR A 282 78.98 -15.04 -80.03
C THR A 282 79.20 -14.07 -81.19
N GLU A 283 78.14 -13.53 -81.80
CA GLU A 283 78.28 -12.61 -82.93
C GLU A 283 78.57 -11.16 -82.51
N ASN A 284 78.06 -10.70 -81.36
CA ASN A 284 78.02 -9.28 -80.99
C ASN A 284 78.75 -8.93 -79.68
N GLY A 285 79.29 -9.93 -78.98
CA GLY A 285 79.91 -9.82 -77.66
C GLY A 285 78.91 -9.74 -76.50
N THR A 286 79.47 -9.73 -75.29
CA THR A 286 78.70 -9.56 -74.05
C THR A 286 78.32 -8.09 -73.82
N GLY A 287 77.32 -7.86 -72.97
CA GLY A 287 76.94 -6.51 -72.51
C GLY A 287 75.44 -6.31 -72.31
N VAL A 288 75.07 -5.06 -72.00
CA VAL A 288 73.67 -4.64 -71.84
C VAL A 288 73.10 -4.08 -73.14
N LYS A 289 71.77 -3.99 -73.25
CA LYS A 289 71.04 -3.77 -74.50
C LYS A 289 71.54 -2.61 -75.37
N TYR A 290 72.02 -1.53 -74.74
CA TYR A 290 72.49 -0.31 -75.39
C TYR A 290 74.00 -0.06 -75.25
N ILE A 291 74.71 -0.88 -74.47
CA ILE A 291 76.16 -0.79 -74.26
C ILE A 291 76.74 -2.20 -74.39
N ARG A 292 77.25 -2.51 -75.58
CA ARG A 292 78.00 -3.75 -75.86
C ARG A 292 79.36 -3.40 -76.41
N THR A 293 80.36 -4.20 -76.05
CA THR A 293 81.63 -4.26 -76.78
C THR A 293 81.73 -5.66 -77.34
N ASN A 294 82.11 -5.80 -78.62
CA ASN A 294 82.38 -7.12 -79.16
C ASN A 294 83.73 -7.61 -78.63
N ASP A 295 83.66 -8.39 -77.56
CA ASP A 295 84.75 -8.99 -76.81
C ASP A 295 85.05 -10.44 -77.26
N ASN A 296 84.37 -10.94 -78.30
CA ASN A 296 84.55 -12.30 -78.78
C ASN A 296 86.00 -12.56 -79.21
N GLY A 297 86.61 -13.62 -78.65
CA GLY A 297 87.99 -14.01 -78.88
C GLY A 297 89.03 -13.26 -78.05
N LEU A 298 88.61 -12.40 -77.13
CA LEU A 298 89.46 -11.73 -76.14
C LEU A 298 89.35 -12.42 -74.76
N GLU A 299 90.33 -12.23 -73.89
CA GLU A 299 90.27 -12.75 -72.51
C GLU A 299 89.34 -11.86 -71.65
N GLY A 300 88.52 -12.44 -70.78
CA GLY A 300 87.55 -11.67 -70.00
C GLY A 300 88.21 -10.60 -69.12
N GLN A 301 88.07 -9.33 -69.50
CA GLN A 301 88.56 -8.15 -68.79
C GLN A 301 87.44 -7.12 -68.65
N ASP A 302 87.17 -6.69 -67.43
CA ASP A 302 86.15 -5.70 -67.13
C ASP A 302 86.60 -4.28 -67.52
N ALA A 303 85.63 -3.35 -67.62
CA ALA A 303 85.94 -1.93 -67.70
C ALA A 303 86.29 -1.40 -66.30
N TYR A 304 87.48 -0.81 -66.14
CA TYR A 304 88.01 -0.39 -64.84
C TYR A 304 87.85 1.13 -64.62
N ALA A 305 86.80 1.52 -63.90
CA ALA A 305 86.64 2.86 -63.35
C ALA A 305 87.20 2.91 -61.91
N THR A 306 88.49 3.20 -61.76
CA THR A 306 89.18 3.24 -60.45
C THR A 306 89.34 4.64 -59.88
N GLY A 307 89.21 5.68 -60.70
CA GLY A 307 89.13 7.05 -60.22
C GLY A 307 87.80 7.33 -59.51
N ASN A 308 87.81 8.14 -58.46
CA ASN A 308 86.58 8.52 -57.75
C ASN A 308 85.63 9.28 -58.71
N GLY A 309 84.44 8.74 -58.95
CA GLY A 309 83.47 9.30 -59.93
C GLY A 309 83.84 9.08 -61.40
N ALA A 310 84.82 8.22 -61.71
CA ALA A 310 85.19 7.90 -63.08
C ALA A 310 84.16 6.99 -63.76
N THR A 311 84.17 6.95 -65.09
CA THR A 311 83.34 6.07 -65.92
C THR A 311 84.21 5.37 -66.97
N ALA A 312 84.19 4.04 -66.98
CA ALA A 312 84.87 3.23 -67.98
C ALA A 312 83.82 2.40 -68.73
N VAL A 313 83.81 2.48 -70.06
CA VAL A 313 82.84 1.79 -70.93
C VAL A 313 83.56 1.26 -72.15
N GLY A 314 83.80 -0.05 -72.18
CA GLY A 314 84.54 -0.72 -73.24
C GLY A 314 85.36 -1.89 -72.67
N TYR A 315 85.60 -2.91 -73.49
CA TYR A 315 86.59 -3.95 -73.18
C TYR A 315 87.94 -3.31 -72.82
N ASP A 316 88.49 -3.66 -71.66
CA ASP A 316 89.75 -3.12 -71.10
C ASP A 316 89.85 -1.57 -71.16
N ALA A 317 88.71 -0.88 -71.01
CA ALA A 317 88.68 0.57 -70.86
C ALA A 317 89.08 0.94 -69.42
N VAL A 318 90.02 1.88 -69.25
CA VAL A 318 90.58 2.23 -67.94
C VAL A 318 90.42 3.72 -67.64
N ALA A 319 89.50 4.06 -66.75
CA ALA A 319 89.27 5.41 -66.24
C ALA A 319 89.81 5.51 -64.80
N SER A 320 91.08 5.94 -64.67
CA SER A 320 91.82 5.93 -63.40
C SER A 320 91.99 7.31 -62.77
N GLY A 321 91.77 8.39 -63.53
CA GLY A 321 91.67 9.74 -62.96
C GLY A 321 90.31 9.98 -62.29
N ALA A 322 90.26 10.74 -61.20
CA ALA A 322 88.99 11.10 -60.55
C ALA A 322 88.08 11.85 -61.53
N GLY A 323 86.79 11.51 -61.62
CA GLY A 323 85.85 12.10 -62.57
C GLY A 323 86.14 11.83 -64.06
N SER A 324 87.11 10.96 -64.39
CA SER A 324 87.53 10.73 -65.78
C SER A 324 86.58 9.79 -66.55
N LEU A 325 86.50 9.95 -67.87
CA LEU A 325 85.72 9.08 -68.76
C LEU A 325 86.64 8.37 -69.75
N ALA A 326 86.56 7.04 -69.85
CA ALA A 326 87.19 6.24 -70.91
C ALA A 326 86.10 5.47 -71.66
N LEU A 327 85.87 5.80 -72.94
CA LEU A 327 84.80 5.23 -73.77
C LEU A 327 85.36 4.61 -75.06
N GLY A 328 85.36 3.28 -75.12
CA GLY A 328 85.85 2.45 -76.24
C GLY A 328 86.91 1.44 -75.82
N GLN A 329 87.10 0.37 -76.61
CA GLN A 329 88.08 -0.69 -76.36
C GLN A 329 89.49 -0.12 -76.15
N ASN A 330 90.17 -0.53 -75.08
CA ASN A 330 91.52 -0.09 -74.71
C ASN A 330 91.68 1.44 -74.59
N SER A 331 90.59 2.18 -74.36
CA SER A 331 90.67 3.63 -74.08
C SER A 331 91.15 3.85 -72.64
N SER A 332 92.00 4.85 -72.42
CA SER A 332 92.56 5.12 -71.10
C SER A 332 92.53 6.60 -70.75
N SER A 333 91.93 6.93 -69.61
CA SER A 333 91.83 8.29 -69.08
C SER A 333 92.39 8.31 -67.65
N SER A 334 93.57 8.90 -67.48
CA SER A 334 94.37 8.77 -66.24
C SER A 334 94.56 10.08 -65.48
N ILE A 335 93.97 11.18 -65.95
CA ILE A 335 94.02 12.49 -65.30
C ILE A 335 92.64 12.86 -64.73
N GLU A 336 92.63 13.65 -63.66
CA GLU A 336 91.39 14.17 -63.08
C GLU A 336 90.55 14.93 -64.12
N GLY A 337 89.25 14.59 -64.19
CA GLY A 337 88.25 15.09 -65.13
C GLY A 337 88.48 14.73 -66.61
N SER A 338 89.58 14.07 -66.98
CA SER A 338 89.92 13.88 -68.39
C SER A 338 88.98 12.90 -69.11
N ILE A 339 88.77 13.11 -70.40
CA ILE A 339 87.91 12.26 -71.24
C ILE A 339 88.77 11.66 -72.35
N ALA A 340 88.76 10.34 -72.50
CA ALA A 340 89.33 9.61 -73.62
C ALA A 340 88.20 8.94 -74.42
N LEU A 341 87.98 9.41 -75.65
CA LEU A 341 86.79 9.05 -76.43
C LEU A 341 87.15 8.39 -77.78
N GLY A 342 86.87 7.09 -77.86
CA GLY A 342 87.15 6.22 -79.00
C GLY A 342 88.19 5.15 -78.66
N SER A 343 88.09 3.98 -79.31
CA SER A 343 89.05 2.87 -79.09
C SER A 343 90.50 3.30 -79.25
N GLY A 344 91.35 2.85 -78.31
CA GLY A 344 92.78 3.16 -78.23
C GLY A 344 93.14 4.60 -77.85
N SER A 345 92.16 5.48 -77.57
CA SER A 345 92.43 6.87 -77.20
C SER A 345 93.01 6.97 -75.79
N THR A 346 94.01 7.83 -75.61
CA THR A 346 94.58 8.15 -74.30
C THR A 346 94.38 9.62 -73.93
N SER A 347 93.87 9.87 -72.73
CA SER A 347 93.91 11.18 -72.08
C SER A 347 94.75 11.09 -70.80
N ASN A 348 96.05 11.32 -70.96
CA ASN A 348 97.08 11.17 -69.93
C ASN A 348 97.86 12.49 -69.68
N ARG A 349 97.38 13.61 -70.21
CA ARG A 349 98.06 14.92 -70.19
C ARG A 349 97.23 15.95 -69.43
N ALA A 350 97.76 16.42 -68.30
CA ALA A 350 97.16 17.51 -67.54
C ALA A 350 97.22 18.85 -68.30
N ILE A 351 96.15 19.65 -68.21
CA ILE A 351 96.13 21.02 -68.74
C ILE A 351 96.86 21.93 -67.75
N THR A 352 97.82 22.72 -68.25
CA THR A 352 98.56 23.68 -67.41
C THR A 352 97.74 24.96 -67.22
N THR A 353 97.56 25.39 -65.98
CA THR A 353 96.95 26.69 -65.64
C THR A 353 97.92 27.83 -65.95
N GLY A 354 97.42 28.91 -66.56
CA GLY A 354 98.24 30.09 -66.81
C GLY A 354 97.51 31.20 -67.54
N ILE A 355 98.12 32.39 -67.50
CA ILE A 355 97.71 33.54 -68.29
C ILE A 355 98.82 33.84 -69.30
N ARG A 356 98.44 33.96 -70.56
CA ARG A 356 99.29 34.53 -71.61
C ARG A 356 98.50 35.64 -72.27
N GLU A 357 99.00 36.87 -72.20
CA GLU A 357 98.35 38.01 -72.82
C GLU A 357 98.35 37.92 -74.35
N THR A 358 97.33 38.51 -74.98
CA THR A 358 97.31 38.65 -76.44
C THR A 358 98.35 39.68 -76.84
N SER A 359 99.35 39.27 -77.62
CA SER A 359 100.46 40.14 -78.02
C SER A 359 100.78 39.99 -79.50
N ALA A 360 100.99 41.11 -80.18
CA ALA A 360 101.48 41.12 -81.56
C ALA A 360 103.01 41.24 -81.54
N THR A 361 103.69 40.24 -82.09
CA THR A 361 105.13 40.26 -82.35
C THR A 361 105.40 40.39 -83.85
N SER A 362 106.66 40.56 -84.26
CA SER A 362 107.03 40.56 -85.69
C SER A 362 106.63 39.28 -86.43
N ASP A 363 106.48 38.18 -85.68
CA ASP A 363 106.33 36.83 -86.21
C ASP A 363 104.85 36.36 -86.15
N GLY A 364 103.96 37.19 -85.60
CA GLY A 364 102.50 36.97 -85.61
C GLY A 364 101.76 37.53 -84.40
N VAL A 365 100.43 37.42 -84.43
CA VAL A 365 99.59 37.64 -83.25
C VAL A 365 99.58 36.36 -82.41
N VAL A 366 100.20 36.42 -81.24
CA VAL A 366 100.00 35.42 -80.19
C VAL A 366 98.62 35.67 -79.61
N ILE A 367 97.64 34.83 -79.97
CA ILE A 367 96.34 34.80 -79.28
C ILE A 367 96.61 34.46 -77.82
N GLY A 368 96.19 35.36 -76.94
CA GLY A 368 96.26 35.17 -75.51
C GLY A 368 95.22 34.17 -75.05
N TYR A 369 95.50 33.54 -73.91
CA TYR A 369 94.54 32.73 -73.19
C TYR A 369 94.66 33.06 -71.70
N ASN A 370 93.53 32.97 -71.02
CA ASN A 370 93.50 32.84 -69.58
C ASN A 370 92.87 31.48 -69.30
N THR A 371 93.60 30.58 -68.63
CA THR A 371 93.08 29.29 -68.14
C THR A 371 93.04 29.25 -66.61
N THR A 372 92.96 30.43 -66.00
CA THR A 372 92.78 30.67 -64.56
C THR A 372 91.47 31.40 -64.23
N ASP A 373 90.72 31.82 -65.26
CA ASP A 373 89.42 32.48 -65.15
C ASP A 373 88.29 31.51 -64.77
N ARG A 374 88.48 30.21 -65.02
CA ARG A 374 87.61 29.11 -64.61
C ARG A 374 88.44 27.91 -64.14
N GLU A 375 87.80 27.02 -63.38
CA GLU A 375 88.36 25.74 -62.96
C GLU A 375 88.50 24.79 -64.17
N LEU A 376 89.65 24.13 -64.32
CA LEU A 376 89.94 23.25 -65.45
C LEU A 376 89.64 21.79 -65.11
N LEU A 377 88.52 21.28 -65.61
CA LEU A 377 88.03 19.93 -65.36
C LEU A 377 88.68 18.85 -66.26
N GLY A 378 89.97 18.97 -66.57
CA GLY A 378 90.70 18.00 -67.39
C GLY A 378 90.57 18.15 -68.91
N ALA A 379 91.21 17.23 -69.66
CA ALA A 379 91.33 17.29 -71.12
C ALA A 379 90.48 16.24 -71.84
N LEU A 380 89.78 16.65 -72.91
CA LEU A 380 89.18 15.75 -73.90
C LEU A 380 90.24 15.33 -74.94
N SER A 381 90.47 14.02 -75.05
CA SER A 381 91.29 13.38 -76.07
C SER A 381 90.45 12.46 -76.96
N LEU A 382 90.68 12.56 -78.27
CA LEU A 382 90.00 11.79 -79.33
C LEU A 382 90.99 10.89 -80.08
N GLY A 383 92.11 10.53 -79.44
CA GLY A 383 93.20 9.76 -80.02
C GLY A 383 94.34 9.61 -79.02
N THR A 384 95.56 9.48 -79.52
CA THR A 384 96.77 9.28 -78.71
C THR A 384 97.86 10.22 -79.21
N ASP A 385 98.41 11.02 -78.30
CA ASP A 385 99.37 12.09 -78.62
C ASP A 385 100.56 11.54 -79.41
N GLY A 386 100.87 12.13 -80.57
CA GLY A 386 101.92 11.66 -81.48
C GLY A 386 101.58 10.45 -82.36
N GLU A 387 100.63 9.61 -81.98
CA GLU A 387 100.31 8.34 -82.66
C GLU A 387 99.05 8.42 -83.54
N SER A 388 97.96 9.03 -83.05
CA SER A 388 96.69 9.09 -83.78
C SER A 388 95.79 10.26 -83.36
N TYR A 389 95.06 10.83 -84.33
CA TYR A 389 94.12 11.92 -84.11
C TYR A 389 92.81 11.67 -84.86
N ARG A 390 91.70 12.21 -84.34
CA ARG A 390 90.40 12.27 -85.02
C ARG A 390 89.99 13.73 -85.26
N GLN A 391 89.27 13.96 -86.35
CA GLN A 391 88.69 15.27 -86.67
C GLN A 391 87.37 15.46 -85.91
N ILE A 392 87.09 16.68 -85.45
CA ILE A 392 85.77 17.09 -84.96
C ILE A 392 85.04 17.78 -86.11
N THR A 393 83.89 17.24 -86.53
CA THR A 393 83.05 17.79 -87.60
C THR A 393 81.66 18.13 -87.06
N ASN A 394 80.92 19.01 -87.74
CA ASN A 394 79.60 19.52 -87.33
C ASN A 394 79.57 20.29 -85.99
N VAL A 395 80.65 21.00 -85.66
CA VAL A 395 80.69 21.94 -84.53
C VAL A 395 79.80 23.16 -84.82
N ALA A 396 78.96 23.55 -83.86
CA ALA A 396 78.14 24.76 -83.93
C ALA A 396 78.93 26.01 -83.51
N ASP A 397 78.50 27.18 -83.97
CA ASP A 397 79.08 28.47 -83.60
C ASP A 397 79.02 28.70 -82.08
N GLY A 398 80.14 28.51 -81.39
CA GLY A 398 80.37 28.71 -79.95
C GLY A 398 80.14 30.12 -79.41
N SER A 399 79.05 30.28 -78.65
CA SER A 399 78.61 31.56 -78.08
C SER A 399 79.40 32.04 -76.85
N GLU A 400 80.07 31.13 -76.14
CA GLU A 400 80.85 31.43 -74.92
C GLU A 400 82.35 31.44 -75.20
N ALA A 401 83.13 32.10 -74.33
CA ALA A 401 84.57 32.32 -74.55
C ALA A 401 85.42 31.02 -74.55
N GLN A 402 84.89 29.92 -74.01
CA GLN A 402 85.54 28.62 -73.95
C GLN A 402 85.02 27.62 -75.00
N ASP A 403 84.04 28.02 -75.83
CA ASP A 403 83.49 27.14 -76.85
C ASP A 403 84.48 26.91 -78.01
N ALA A 404 84.34 25.78 -78.69
CA ALA A 404 85.09 25.50 -79.91
C ALA A 404 84.61 26.42 -81.05
N VAL A 405 85.37 27.49 -81.32
CA VAL A 405 85.03 28.45 -82.38
C VAL A 405 84.94 27.78 -83.75
N THR A 406 83.84 28.03 -84.46
CA THR A 406 83.77 27.64 -85.88
C THR A 406 84.54 28.64 -86.74
N VAL A 407 84.90 28.21 -87.95
CA VAL A 407 85.50 29.09 -88.97
C VAL A 407 84.61 30.31 -89.29
N ARG A 408 83.29 30.23 -89.02
CA ARG A 408 82.33 31.31 -89.27
C ARG A 408 82.30 32.39 -88.18
N GLN A 409 82.47 32.05 -86.91
CA GLN A 409 82.43 33.07 -85.85
C GLN A 409 83.68 33.94 -85.80
N LEU A 410 84.83 33.35 -86.12
CA LEU A 410 86.07 34.09 -86.29
C LEU A 410 85.92 35.20 -87.36
N GLN A 411 84.99 35.05 -88.31
CA GLN A 411 84.63 36.07 -89.29
C GLN A 411 83.69 37.15 -88.70
N ASN A 412 82.78 36.79 -87.77
CA ASN A 412 81.80 37.71 -87.16
C ASN A 412 82.36 38.57 -86.02
N ALA A 413 83.30 38.05 -85.21
CA ALA A 413 83.86 38.76 -84.05
C ALA A 413 84.58 40.08 -84.40
N ILE A 414 84.91 40.29 -85.67
CA ILE A 414 85.55 41.48 -86.22
C ILE A 414 84.58 42.69 -86.31
N GLY A 415 83.27 42.52 -86.11
CA GLY A 415 82.25 43.51 -86.51
C GLY A 415 81.59 44.43 -85.46
N ALA A 416 81.77 44.26 -84.14
CA ALA A 416 80.74 44.65 -83.15
C ALA A 416 81.06 45.79 -82.11
N VAL A 417 81.71 46.90 -82.50
CA VAL A 417 82.33 47.87 -81.53
C VAL A 417 81.63 49.27 -81.44
N THR A 418 80.30 49.39 -81.23
CA THR A 418 79.59 50.72 -81.32
C THR A 418 78.21 50.95 -80.54
N THR A 419 78.18 51.53 -79.30
CA THR A 419 77.10 52.36 -78.55
C THR A 419 76.51 51.93 -77.13
N THR A 420 75.85 52.83 -76.32
CA THR A 420 75.83 52.90 -74.79
C THR A 420 74.58 53.48 -73.97
N PRO A 421 74.48 53.40 -72.58
CA PRO A 421 73.34 53.86 -71.67
C PRO A 421 73.65 54.66 -70.32
N THR A 422 72.66 54.93 -69.41
CA THR A 422 72.83 55.55 -68.02
C THR A 422 72.03 54.88 -66.86
N LYS A 423 72.31 55.20 -65.58
CA LYS A 423 72.65 54.12 -64.62
C LYS A 423 72.02 54.01 -63.19
N TYR A 424 71.02 54.79 -62.74
CA TYR A 424 70.60 54.74 -61.30
C TYR A 424 69.10 54.75 -60.93
N TYR A 425 68.36 55.87 -60.97
CA TYR A 425 66.91 55.84 -60.66
C TYR A 425 66.19 55.09 -61.79
N HIS A 426 65.67 53.89 -61.51
CA HIS A 426 65.08 53.02 -62.53
C HIS A 426 63.55 53.06 -62.50
N ALA A 427 62.97 54.06 -63.18
CA ALA A 427 61.58 54.00 -63.60
C ALA A 427 61.51 53.31 -64.98
N ASN A 428 61.34 51.99 -65.01
CA ASN A 428 61.21 51.24 -66.26
C ASN A 428 59.81 51.46 -66.87
N SER A 429 59.64 52.55 -67.61
CA SER A 429 58.42 52.87 -68.35
C SER A 429 58.76 53.58 -69.66
N THR A 430 57.87 53.44 -70.64
CA THR A 430 57.87 54.18 -71.90
C THR A 430 56.61 55.04 -72.07
N GLU A 431 55.78 55.13 -71.02
CA GLU A 431 54.58 55.99 -70.99
C GLU A 431 54.91 57.44 -70.57
N GLU A 432 53.88 58.29 -70.51
CA GLU A 432 53.99 59.71 -70.13
C GLU A 432 54.71 59.93 -68.79
N ASP A 433 55.59 60.93 -68.75
CA ASP A 433 56.44 61.24 -67.60
C ASP A 433 55.64 61.74 -66.38
N SER A 434 56.26 61.68 -65.21
CA SER A 434 55.77 62.25 -63.96
C SER A 434 55.71 63.78 -64.00
N LEU A 435 54.68 64.36 -63.36
CA LEU A 435 54.41 65.80 -63.38
C LEU A 435 54.20 66.35 -61.95
N ALA A 436 55.24 67.01 -61.44
CA ALA A 436 55.23 67.79 -60.20
C ALA A 436 54.80 69.23 -60.52
N VAL A 437 53.54 69.60 -60.22
CA VAL A 437 52.96 70.92 -60.54
C VAL A 437 52.95 71.84 -59.32
N GLY A 438 52.60 71.31 -58.14
CA GLY A 438 52.54 72.08 -56.90
C GLY A 438 53.94 72.53 -56.43
N THR A 439 53.99 73.62 -55.69
CA THR A 439 55.24 74.15 -55.11
C THR A 439 55.80 73.12 -54.14
N ASP A 440 57.12 72.85 -54.21
CA ASP A 440 57.81 71.83 -53.38
C ASP A 440 57.19 70.41 -53.46
N SER A 441 56.54 70.06 -54.57
CA SER A 441 55.95 68.73 -54.78
C SER A 441 56.95 67.66 -55.25
N LEU A 442 56.65 66.39 -54.94
CA LEU A 442 57.41 65.23 -55.40
C LEU A 442 56.53 64.30 -56.23
N ALA A 443 56.85 64.13 -57.52
CA ALA A 443 56.21 63.19 -58.42
C ALA A 443 57.20 62.09 -58.85
N MET A 444 56.84 60.81 -58.68
CA MET A 444 57.67 59.69 -59.13
C MET A 444 56.82 58.58 -59.77
N GLY A 445 57.18 58.19 -61.00
CA GLY A 445 56.53 57.14 -61.79
C GLY A 445 55.59 57.69 -62.87
N ALA A 446 55.41 56.93 -63.95
CA ALA A 446 54.68 57.39 -65.13
C ALA A 446 53.23 57.82 -64.81
N LYS A 447 52.75 58.85 -65.52
CA LYS A 447 51.41 59.45 -65.36
C LYS A 447 51.07 60.00 -63.96
N THR A 448 52.01 60.06 -63.02
CA THR A 448 51.76 60.62 -61.69
C THR A 448 51.68 62.15 -61.74
N ILE A 449 50.61 62.72 -61.21
CA ILE A 449 50.31 64.16 -61.23
C ILE A 449 50.13 64.66 -59.79
N VAL A 450 50.92 65.67 -59.41
CA VAL A 450 50.91 66.23 -58.05
C VAL A 450 50.62 67.73 -58.12
N ASN A 451 49.39 68.12 -57.81
CA ASN A 451 48.94 69.52 -57.97
C ASN A 451 49.00 70.35 -56.68
N ALA A 452 48.93 69.73 -55.50
CA ALA A 452 49.02 70.44 -54.23
C ALA A 452 50.43 70.92 -53.92
N ASP A 453 50.53 72.09 -53.29
CA ASP A 453 51.75 72.53 -52.62
C ASP A 453 52.15 71.54 -51.52
N ALA A 454 53.45 71.20 -51.50
CA ALA A 454 54.06 70.16 -50.66
C ALA A 454 53.36 68.78 -50.73
N GLY A 455 52.71 68.46 -51.85
CA GLY A 455 52.12 67.15 -52.12
C GLY A 455 53.17 66.10 -52.54
N ILE A 456 52.87 64.82 -52.31
CA ILE A 456 53.73 63.69 -52.69
C ILE A 456 52.93 62.63 -53.44
N GLY A 457 53.33 62.32 -54.67
CA GLY A 457 52.77 61.25 -55.50
C GLY A 457 53.86 60.24 -55.89
N ILE A 458 53.67 58.96 -55.51
CA ILE A 458 54.64 57.89 -55.79
C ILE A 458 53.91 56.65 -56.33
N GLY A 459 54.13 56.33 -57.60
CA GLY A 459 53.58 55.14 -58.25
C GLY A 459 53.19 55.39 -59.71
N LEU A 460 52.40 54.46 -60.26
CA LEU A 460 51.79 54.62 -61.59
C LEU A 460 50.47 55.39 -61.48
N ASN A 461 50.30 56.46 -62.27
CA ASN A 461 49.03 57.18 -62.40
C ASN A 461 48.42 57.63 -61.05
N THR A 462 49.25 58.15 -60.14
CA THR A 462 48.80 58.69 -58.85
C THR A 462 48.36 60.14 -58.99
N LEU A 463 47.44 60.60 -58.12
CA LEU A 463 46.92 61.96 -58.15
C LEU A 463 46.91 62.59 -56.76
N VAL A 464 47.52 63.77 -56.62
CA VAL A 464 47.25 64.68 -55.50
C VAL A 464 46.48 65.87 -56.04
N MET A 465 45.24 66.08 -55.57
CA MET A 465 44.39 67.19 -55.99
C MET A 465 44.94 68.54 -55.50
N ALA A 466 44.62 69.65 -56.17
CA ALA A 466 45.27 70.94 -55.92
C ALA A 466 45.00 71.53 -54.53
N ASP A 467 43.83 71.20 -53.96
CA ASP A 467 43.35 71.57 -52.63
C ASP A 467 43.79 70.59 -51.52
N ALA A 468 44.39 69.46 -51.88
CA ALA A 468 44.94 68.48 -50.95
C ALA A 468 46.34 68.91 -50.44
N ILE A 469 46.44 70.09 -49.82
CA ILE A 469 47.70 70.62 -49.23
C ILE A 469 48.32 69.59 -48.28
N ASN A 470 49.63 69.34 -48.42
CA ASN A 470 50.35 68.26 -47.72
C ASN A 470 49.80 66.84 -47.95
N GLY A 471 49.00 66.64 -49.01
CA GLY A 471 48.40 65.36 -49.37
C GLY A 471 49.43 64.37 -49.91
N ILE A 472 49.33 63.10 -49.49
CA ILE A 472 50.26 62.03 -49.87
C ILE A 472 49.49 60.90 -50.55
N ALA A 473 49.88 60.54 -51.76
CA ALA A 473 49.33 59.41 -52.53
C ALA A 473 50.44 58.42 -52.91
N ILE A 474 50.40 57.21 -52.35
CA ILE A 474 51.46 56.19 -52.55
C ILE A 474 50.83 54.87 -53.01
N GLY A 475 51.25 54.39 -54.18
CA GLY A 475 50.75 53.18 -54.84
C GLY A 475 49.89 53.47 -56.06
N SER A 476 49.82 52.54 -57.01
CA SER A 476 49.18 52.76 -58.31
C SER A 476 47.73 53.25 -58.18
N ASN A 477 47.38 54.31 -58.90
CA ASN A 477 46.05 54.92 -58.90
C ASN A 477 45.58 55.50 -57.54
N ALA A 478 46.45 55.63 -56.54
CA ALA A 478 46.12 56.29 -55.27
C ALA A 478 45.76 57.77 -55.49
N ARG A 479 44.78 58.28 -54.72
CA ARG A 479 44.31 59.67 -54.79
C ARG A 479 44.26 60.36 -53.42
N ALA A 480 45.08 61.40 -53.25
CA ALA A 480 44.95 62.33 -52.15
C ALA A 480 44.00 63.46 -52.57
N ASN A 481 42.78 63.42 -52.01
CA ASN A 481 41.67 64.33 -52.31
C ASN A 481 41.48 65.41 -51.21
N HIS A 482 42.05 65.21 -50.02
CA HIS A 482 41.86 66.08 -48.85
C HIS A 482 43.20 66.54 -48.28
N ALA A 483 43.24 67.76 -47.73
CA ALA A 483 44.42 68.31 -47.07
C ALA A 483 44.83 67.52 -45.82
N ASN A 484 46.13 67.57 -45.48
CA ASN A 484 46.76 66.93 -44.31
C ASN A 484 46.49 65.41 -44.20
N SER A 485 46.20 64.75 -45.32
CA SER A 485 45.66 63.39 -45.34
C SER A 485 46.40 62.49 -46.33
N ILE A 486 46.40 61.18 -46.04
CA ILE A 486 47.24 60.19 -46.72
C ILE A 486 46.36 59.12 -47.37
N ALA A 487 46.59 58.82 -48.64
CA ALA A 487 46.05 57.68 -49.37
C ALA A 487 47.18 56.66 -49.63
N MET A 488 47.15 55.54 -48.92
CA MET A 488 48.19 54.50 -48.95
C MET A 488 47.66 53.21 -49.60
N GLY A 489 48.36 52.71 -50.61
CA GLY A 489 48.02 51.48 -51.35
C GLY A 489 47.29 51.73 -52.67
N ASN A 490 47.21 50.70 -53.52
CA ASN A 490 46.62 50.85 -54.86
C ASN A 490 45.15 51.30 -54.79
N GLY A 491 44.77 52.27 -55.62
CA GLY A 491 43.40 52.80 -55.72
C GLY A 491 42.86 53.48 -54.45
N SER A 492 43.65 53.58 -53.37
CA SER A 492 43.21 54.19 -52.11
C SER A 492 42.87 55.67 -52.29
N GLN A 493 41.90 56.15 -51.54
CA GLN A 493 41.42 57.52 -51.57
C GLN A 493 41.23 58.04 -50.13
N THR A 494 41.66 59.26 -49.85
CA THR A 494 41.20 60.00 -48.66
C THR A 494 39.71 60.35 -48.85
N THR A 495 38.85 60.12 -47.85
CA THR A 495 37.38 60.27 -47.97
C THR A 495 36.75 61.17 -46.90
N ARG A 496 37.48 61.58 -45.85
CA ARG A 496 37.02 62.56 -44.85
C ARG A 496 37.89 63.80 -44.70
N GLY A 497 39.21 63.63 -44.70
CA GLY A 497 40.13 64.70 -44.32
C GLY A 497 40.10 65.05 -42.82
N ALA A 498 40.62 66.24 -42.47
CA ALA A 498 40.52 66.79 -41.12
C ALA A 498 39.06 67.07 -40.72
N GLN A 499 38.74 66.99 -39.42
CA GLN A 499 37.37 67.11 -38.89
C GLN A 499 37.35 67.96 -37.61
N THR A 500 36.33 68.81 -37.46
CA THR A 500 36.15 69.66 -36.27
C THR A 500 34.83 69.32 -35.58
N ASP A 501 34.87 69.18 -34.26
CA ASP A 501 33.72 68.85 -33.38
C ASP A 501 32.82 67.71 -33.91
N TYR A 502 33.44 66.65 -34.43
CA TYR A 502 32.73 65.51 -35.00
C TYR A 502 32.31 64.49 -33.93
N THR A 503 31.17 63.82 -34.16
CA THR A 503 30.69 62.75 -33.28
C THR A 503 31.48 61.46 -33.53
N ALA A 504 32.44 61.15 -32.65
CA ALA A 504 33.11 59.85 -32.66
C ALA A 504 32.19 58.76 -32.07
N TYR A 505 32.30 57.54 -32.61
CA TYR A 505 31.53 56.40 -32.11
C TYR A 505 31.95 56.06 -30.67
N ASN A 506 30.96 55.90 -29.78
CA ASN A 506 31.15 55.55 -28.37
C ASN A 506 31.99 56.57 -27.56
N MET A 507 31.87 57.87 -27.89
CA MET A 507 32.48 59.00 -27.14
C MET A 507 31.42 60.02 -26.75
N ASP A 508 31.44 60.49 -25.50
CA ASP A 508 30.41 61.37 -24.93
C ASP A 508 30.60 62.87 -25.24
N THR A 509 31.69 63.26 -25.91
CA THR A 509 32.00 64.66 -26.27
C THR A 509 32.47 64.78 -27.72
N PRO A 510 32.20 65.91 -28.41
CA PRO A 510 32.70 66.17 -29.76
C PRO A 510 34.22 66.05 -29.86
N GLN A 511 34.71 65.38 -30.90
CA GLN A 511 36.12 65.11 -31.13
C GLN A 511 36.67 65.96 -32.27
N ASN A 512 38.00 66.10 -32.33
CA ASN A 512 38.69 66.87 -33.36
C ASN A 512 39.79 65.99 -34.00
N SER A 513 39.94 66.06 -35.33
CA SER A 513 40.97 65.33 -36.08
C SER A 513 41.74 66.26 -37.01
N VAL A 514 43.07 66.14 -37.01
CA VAL A 514 43.98 66.96 -37.82
C VAL A 514 44.14 66.49 -39.27
N GLY A 515 43.64 65.30 -39.61
CA GLY A 515 43.74 64.68 -40.93
C GLY A 515 43.28 63.22 -40.94
N GLU A 516 43.29 62.57 -42.11
CA GLU A 516 42.93 61.16 -42.27
C GLU A 516 44.10 60.32 -42.80
N PHE A 517 44.34 59.15 -42.19
CA PHE A 517 45.19 58.10 -42.77
C PHE A 517 44.30 57.02 -43.41
N SER A 518 44.14 57.09 -44.74
CA SER A 518 43.32 56.14 -45.49
C SER A 518 44.16 55.01 -46.10
N VAL A 519 43.80 53.77 -45.77
CA VAL A 519 44.37 52.54 -46.32
C VAL A 519 43.49 51.90 -47.41
N GLY A 520 42.49 52.63 -47.92
CA GLY A 520 41.52 52.12 -48.88
C GLY A 520 40.67 53.22 -49.49
N SER A 521 39.47 52.87 -49.93
CA SER A 521 38.50 53.73 -50.59
C SER A 521 37.08 53.29 -50.23
N GLU A 522 36.06 53.97 -50.77
CA GLU A 522 34.65 53.59 -50.60
C GLU A 522 34.34 52.20 -51.18
N ASP A 523 34.96 51.88 -52.32
CA ASP A 523 34.83 50.61 -53.06
C ASP A 523 35.79 49.49 -52.59
N GLY A 524 36.71 49.77 -51.65
CA GLY A 524 37.59 48.74 -51.10
C GLY A 524 38.40 49.16 -49.87
N GLN A 525 38.19 48.49 -48.74
CA GLN A 525 38.94 48.71 -47.50
C GLN A 525 40.04 47.65 -47.30
N ARG A 526 41.05 47.96 -46.47
CA ARG A 526 42.12 47.03 -46.09
C ARG A 526 42.12 46.77 -44.60
N GLN A 527 42.48 45.54 -44.22
CA GLN A 527 42.80 45.21 -42.83
C GLN A 527 44.14 45.86 -42.44
N ILE A 528 44.23 46.37 -41.21
CA ILE A 528 45.51 46.77 -40.60
C ILE A 528 45.96 45.58 -39.75
N THR A 529 47.01 44.89 -40.19
CA THR A 529 47.55 43.69 -39.51
C THR A 529 48.70 44.04 -38.58
N ASN A 530 49.08 43.11 -37.70
CA ASN A 530 50.24 43.22 -36.80
C ASN A 530 50.17 44.39 -35.79
N VAL A 531 48.96 44.86 -35.47
CA VAL A 531 48.71 45.92 -34.48
C VAL A 531 48.87 45.35 -33.06
N ALA A 532 49.83 45.88 -32.31
CA ALA A 532 49.99 45.59 -30.87
C ALA A 532 48.77 46.06 -30.06
N ALA A 533 48.63 45.61 -28.81
CA ALA A 533 47.54 46.09 -27.97
C ALA A 533 47.75 47.58 -27.62
N GLY A 534 46.72 48.41 -27.85
CA GLY A 534 46.75 49.83 -27.49
C GLY A 534 46.86 50.04 -25.98
N SER A 535 47.57 51.10 -25.58
CA SER A 535 47.94 51.42 -24.20
C SER A 535 47.39 52.78 -23.73
N ALA A 536 47.26 53.74 -24.65
CA ALA A 536 46.57 55.00 -24.46
C ALA A 536 45.22 54.99 -25.19
N ASP A 537 44.28 55.86 -24.79
CA ASP A 537 42.93 55.94 -25.36
C ASP A 537 42.91 56.33 -26.85
N THR A 538 44.02 56.88 -27.37
CA THR A 538 44.23 57.24 -28.78
C THR A 538 44.96 56.16 -29.60
N ASP A 539 45.38 55.05 -28.98
CA ASP A 539 45.99 53.93 -29.70
C ASP A 539 44.92 53.09 -30.44
N ALA A 540 45.31 52.45 -31.54
CA ALA A 540 44.40 51.56 -32.26
C ALA A 540 44.11 50.27 -31.45
N VAL A 541 42.83 50.00 -31.20
CA VAL A 541 42.37 48.76 -30.53
C VAL A 541 42.48 47.58 -31.49
N ASN A 542 43.12 46.48 -31.04
CA ASN A 542 43.20 45.25 -31.82
C ASN A 542 42.12 44.21 -31.44
N VAL A 543 41.95 43.18 -32.27
CA VAL A 543 40.93 42.13 -32.09
C VAL A 543 41.09 41.38 -30.75
N SER A 544 42.30 41.27 -30.19
CA SER A 544 42.52 40.58 -28.92
C SER A 544 41.95 41.36 -27.73
N GLN A 545 42.05 42.69 -27.74
CA GLN A 545 41.46 43.55 -26.71
C GLN A 545 39.92 43.50 -26.76
N LEU A 546 39.34 43.53 -27.97
CA LEU A 546 37.89 43.37 -28.14
C LEU A 546 37.38 42.01 -27.64
N LYS A 547 38.15 40.93 -27.87
CA LYS A 547 37.82 39.58 -27.38
C LYS A 547 37.80 39.45 -25.86
N VAL A 548 38.56 40.26 -25.12
CA VAL A 548 38.50 40.29 -23.64
C VAL A 548 37.12 40.78 -23.18
N THR A 549 36.62 41.85 -23.79
CA THR A 549 35.27 42.39 -23.52
C THR A 549 34.19 41.40 -23.95
N ASP A 550 34.30 40.82 -25.15
CA ASP A 550 33.35 39.82 -25.66
C ASP A 550 33.25 38.59 -24.75
N ALA A 551 34.38 38.10 -24.23
CA ALA A 551 34.40 37.00 -23.26
C ALA A 551 33.75 37.36 -21.90
N GLN A 552 33.72 38.64 -21.50
CA GLN A 552 32.96 39.10 -20.34
C GLN A 552 31.46 39.24 -20.64
N VAL A 553 31.10 39.76 -21.81
CA VAL A 553 29.71 39.85 -22.26
C VAL A 553 29.09 38.46 -22.40
N SER A 554 29.79 37.50 -23.04
CA SER A 554 29.36 36.11 -23.17
C SER A 554 29.12 35.44 -21.80
N ARG A 555 30.03 35.64 -20.82
CA ARG A 555 29.82 35.18 -19.44
C ARG A 555 28.58 35.81 -18.79
N ASN A 556 28.39 37.12 -18.94
CA ASN A 556 27.20 37.81 -18.41
C ASN A 556 25.92 37.27 -19.04
N THR A 557 25.89 37.06 -20.36
CA THR A 557 24.76 36.46 -21.10
C THR A 557 24.45 35.05 -20.58
N GLN A 558 25.47 34.21 -20.34
CA GLN A 558 25.26 32.89 -19.76
C GLN A 558 24.73 32.96 -18.31
N SER A 559 25.25 33.88 -17.49
CA SER A 559 24.73 34.11 -16.14
C SER A 559 23.27 34.57 -16.15
N ILE A 560 22.87 35.43 -17.09
CA ILE A 560 21.47 35.86 -17.27
C ILE A 560 20.58 34.67 -17.68
N THR A 561 21.02 33.83 -18.62
CA THR A 561 20.30 32.59 -18.99
C THR A 561 20.14 31.65 -17.80
N ASN A 562 21.18 31.48 -16.97
CA ASN A 562 21.13 30.66 -15.76
C ASN A 562 20.13 31.24 -14.74
N LEU A 563 20.14 32.57 -14.54
CA LEU A 563 19.19 33.27 -13.67
C LEU A 563 17.75 33.13 -14.15
N ASN A 564 17.49 33.25 -15.46
CA ASN A 564 16.15 33.05 -16.03
C ASN A 564 15.59 31.66 -15.72
N THR A 565 16.42 30.61 -15.83
CA THR A 565 16.05 29.24 -15.42
C THR A 565 15.78 29.14 -13.92
N GLN A 566 16.60 29.77 -13.08
CA GLN A 566 16.39 29.79 -11.63
C GLN A 566 15.09 30.50 -11.23
N VAL A 567 14.78 31.64 -11.85
CA VAL A 567 13.55 32.41 -11.63
C VAL A 567 12.32 31.59 -12.07
N SER A 568 12.34 30.98 -13.25
CA SER A 568 11.26 30.10 -13.74
C SER A 568 11.01 28.90 -12.82
N ASN A 569 12.08 28.28 -12.30
CA ASN A 569 11.97 27.19 -11.33
C ASN A 569 11.42 27.67 -9.97
N LEU A 570 11.72 28.90 -9.54
CA LEU A 570 11.15 29.47 -8.33
C LEU A 570 9.66 29.82 -8.50
N ASP A 571 9.29 30.42 -9.62
CA ASP A 571 7.91 30.75 -9.99
C ASP A 571 7.01 29.50 -10.01
N THR A 572 7.49 28.42 -10.66
CA THR A 572 6.83 27.10 -10.65
C THR A 572 6.68 26.54 -9.24
N ARG A 573 7.71 26.66 -8.39
CA ARG A 573 7.66 26.18 -7.00
C ARG A 573 6.70 26.96 -6.13
N VAL A 574 6.64 28.29 -6.28
CA VAL A 574 5.68 29.15 -5.57
C VAL A 574 4.26 28.81 -6.01
N THR A 575 4.01 28.73 -7.32
CA THR A 575 2.71 28.33 -7.89
C THR A 575 2.24 26.97 -7.34
N ASN A 576 3.13 26.00 -7.20
CA ASN A 576 2.79 24.69 -6.62
C ASN A 576 2.46 24.75 -5.12
N ILE A 577 3.11 25.64 -4.35
CA ILE A 577 2.79 25.87 -2.94
C ILE A 577 1.43 26.57 -2.81
N GLU A 578 1.16 27.58 -3.64
CA GLU A 578 -0.12 28.30 -3.69
C GLU A 578 -1.28 27.37 -4.07
N ASN A 579 -1.12 26.54 -5.11
CA ASN A 579 -2.10 25.52 -5.48
C ASN A 579 -2.30 24.44 -4.40
N GLY A 580 -1.28 24.13 -3.60
CA GLY A 580 -1.35 23.14 -2.52
C GLY A 580 -1.97 23.66 -1.22
N ILE A 581 -1.85 24.96 -0.93
CA ILE A 581 -2.19 25.56 0.38
C ILE A 581 -3.33 26.60 0.29
N GLY A 582 -3.59 27.19 -0.88
CA GLY A 582 -4.55 28.31 -1.05
C GLY A 582 -5.95 28.01 -0.53
N ASP A 583 -6.50 26.84 -0.85
CA ASP A 583 -7.78 26.36 -0.35
C ASP A 583 -7.77 26.20 1.19
N ILE A 584 -6.65 25.77 1.78
CA ILE A 584 -6.55 25.52 3.22
C ILE A 584 -6.64 26.84 4.00
N VAL A 585 -5.93 27.87 3.55
CA VAL A 585 -5.94 29.19 4.19
C VAL A 585 -7.29 29.90 4.02
N THR A 586 -7.91 29.78 2.84
CA THR A 586 -9.17 30.48 2.53
C THR A 586 -10.42 29.80 3.10
N THR A 587 -10.41 28.48 3.30
CA THR A 587 -11.58 27.72 3.81
C THR A 587 -11.39 27.17 5.22
N GLY A 588 -10.24 27.40 5.85
CA GLY A 588 -9.85 26.78 7.13
C GLY A 588 -9.82 25.24 7.10
N SER A 589 -9.84 24.64 5.90
CA SER A 589 -10.14 23.22 5.70
C SER A 589 -9.06 22.49 4.91
N THR A 590 -8.70 21.30 5.37
CA THR A 590 -7.81 20.40 4.62
C THR A 590 -8.61 19.45 3.71
N LYS A 591 -7.94 18.48 3.09
CA LYS A 591 -8.59 17.42 2.31
C LYS A 591 -9.59 16.59 3.13
N TYR A 592 -9.27 16.31 4.40
CA TYR A 592 -10.02 15.39 5.26
C TYR A 592 -10.77 16.09 6.41
N PHE A 593 -10.36 17.29 6.79
CA PHE A 593 -11.07 18.14 7.75
C PHE A 593 -11.73 19.27 6.97
N LYS A 594 -13.02 19.10 6.64
CA LYS A 594 -13.80 20.03 5.82
C LYS A 594 -14.89 20.71 6.65
N THR A 595 -14.94 22.04 6.60
CA THR A 595 -16.11 22.85 6.98
C THR A 595 -16.60 23.62 5.75
N ASN A 596 -17.88 23.98 5.72
CA ASN A 596 -18.46 24.84 4.71
C ASN A 596 -19.21 25.97 5.42
N THR A 597 -18.55 27.12 5.56
CA THR A 597 -19.06 28.23 6.35
C THR A 597 -18.33 29.54 6.05
N ASP A 598 -19.05 30.62 6.25
CA ASP A 598 -18.65 32.04 6.24
C ASP A 598 -18.71 32.68 7.64
N GLY A 599 -18.97 31.87 8.69
CA GLY A 599 -19.05 32.31 10.08
C GLY A 599 -17.69 32.54 10.73
N ALA A 600 -17.71 33.09 11.95
CA ALA A 600 -16.51 33.36 12.74
C ALA A 600 -15.69 32.08 13.05
N ASP A 601 -14.41 32.26 13.35
CA ASP A 601 -13.47 31.19 13.68
C ASP A 601 -13.94 30.33 14.88
N ALA A 602 -13.44 29.09 14.93
CA ALA A 602 -13.59 28.22 16.08
C ALA A 602 -12.70 28.68 17.24
N ASN A 603 -13.19 28.59 18.49
CA ASN A 603 -12.51 29.07 19.68
C ASN A 603 -12.30 27.96 20.72
N ALA A 604 -11.09 27.38 20.74
CA ALA A 604 -10.64 26.48 21.80
C ALA A 604 -10.10 27.30 22.98
N GLN A 605 -11.00 27.71 23.88
CA GLN A 605 -10.71 28.63 24.98
C GLN A 605 -10.23 27.91 26.25
N GLY A 606 -10.75 26.72 26.53
CA GLY A 606 -10.34 25.91 27.68
C GLY A 606 -8.96 25.26 27.46
N ALA A 607 -8.26 24.94 28.55
CA ALA A 607 -7.05 24.13 28.48
C ALA A 607 -7.36 22.75 27.87
N ASP A 608 -6.49 22.25 27.00
CA ASP A 608 -6.64 20.99 26.25
C ASP A 608 -7.99 20.83 25.52
N SER A 609 -8.65 21.95 25.18
CA SER A 609 -9.94 21.96 24.50
C SER A 609 -9.83 21.89 22.97
N VAL A 610 -10.90 21.43 22.31
CA VAL A 610 -10.98 21.30 20.85
C VAL A 610 -12.29 21.91 20.34
N ALA A 611 -12.22 22.89 19.44
CA ALA A 611 -13.36 23.53 18.82
C ALA A 611 -13.37 23.25 17.31
N ILE A 612 -14.47 22.68 16.78
CA ILE A 612 -14.58 22.23 15.38
C ILE A 612 -15.84 22.83 14.75
N GLY A 613 -15.65 23.71 13.76
CA GLY A 613 -16.72 24.41 13.04
C GLY A 613 -16.85 25.87 13.47
N SER A 614 -17.39 26.71 12.58
CA SER A 614 -17.51 28.16 12.82
C SER A 614 -18.33 28.49 14.06
N GLY A 615 -17.90 29.50 14.80
CA GLY A 615 -18.55 29.95 16.04
C GLY A 615 -18.62 28.89 17.14
N SER A 616 -17.91 27.76 17.02
CA SER A 616 -17.82 26.77 18.09
C SER A 616 -16.93 27.29 19.22
N ILE A 617 -17.33 27.06 20.46
CA ILE A 617 -16.64 27.55 21.67
C ILE A 617 -16.46 26.38 22.64
N ALA A 618 -15.23 25.88 22.76
CA ALA A 618 -14.86 24.92 23.79
C ALA A 618 -14.29 25.70 24.97
N ALA A 619 -15.15 26.04 25.94
CA ALA A 619 -14.83 26.97 27.03
C ALA A 619 -14.20 26.27 28.24
N ALA A 620 -14.51 25.00 28.47
CA ALA A 620 -14.05 24.24 29.63
C ALA A 620 -12.80 23.38 29.35
N GLU A 621 -12.12 22.98 30.42
CA GLU A 621 -10.94 22.10 30.35
C GLU A 621 -11.26 20.72 29.77
N ASN A 622 -10.38 20.22 28.89
CA ASN A 622 -10.51 18.91 28.23
C ASN A 622 -11.89 18.70 27.58
N SER A 623 -12.44 19.76 26.97
CA SER A 623 -13.77 19.76 26.36
C SER A 623 -13.71 19.84 24.83
N VAL A 624 -14.72 19.27 24.17
CA VAL A 624 -14.83 19.28 22.70
C VAL A 624 -16.14 19.91 22.26
N ALA A 625 -16.07 21.03 21.55
CA ALA A 625 -17.21 21.66 20.90
C ALA A 625 -17.28 21.25 19.42
N LEU A 626 -18.13 20.27 19.10
CA LEU A 626 -18.22 19.64 17.79
C LEU A 626 -19.42 20.16 16.98
N GLY A 627 -19.14 20.91 15.92
CA GLY A 627 -20.10 21.48 14.97
C GLY A 627 -20.28 22.99 15.10
N THR A 628 -20.75 23.62 14.03
CA THR A 628 -21.03 25.08 13.97
C THR A 628 -21.88 25.55 15.16
N ASN A 629 -21.44 26.61 15.84
CA ASN A 629 -22.08 27.18 17.03
C ASN A 629 -22.29 26.19 18.21
N SER A 630 -21.54 25.08 18.27
CA SER A 630 -21.53 24.22 19.46
C SER A 630 -20.77 24.88 20.60
N VAL A 631 -21.25 24.71 21.83
CA VAL A 631 -20.66 25.25 23.06
C VAL A 631 -20.41 24.11 24.04
N ALA A 632 -19.17 23.96 24.50
CA ALA A 632 -18.79 23.02 25.55
C ALA A 632 -18.30 23.79 26.77
N ASP A 633 -19.20 24.02 27.72
CA ASP A 633 -19.03 24.84 28.93
C ASP A 633 -18.85 24.02 30.22
N GLU A 634 -18.83 22.69 30.13
CA GLU A 634 -18.52 21.75 31.23
C GLU A 634 -17.25 20.95 30.93
N ALA A 635 -16.39 20.73 31.94
CA ALA A 635 -15.09 20.08 31.78
C ALA A 635 -15.23 18.57 31.50
N ASN A 636 -14.34 18.01 30.67
CA ASN A 636 -14.36 16.61 30.23
C ASN A 636 -15.63 16.20 29.45
N THR A 637 -16.26 17.14 28.73
CA THR A 637 -17.47 16.87 27.93
C THR A 637 -17.24 17.01 26.43
N VAL A 638 -18.06 16.29 25.65
CA VAL A 638 -18.16 16.46 24.20
C VAL A 638 -19.53 17.03 23.87
N SER A 639 -19.60 18.32 23.57
CA SER A 639 -20.83 18.99 23.17
C SER A 639 -21.01 18.94 21.66
N VAL A 640 -22.18 18.45 21.24
CA VAL A 640 -22.62 18.41 19.83
C VAL A 640 -23.56 19.57 19.46
N GLY A 641 -23.71 20.57 20.32
CA GLY A 641 -24.65 21.68 20.11
C GLY A 641 -24.54 22.76 21.19
N SER A 642 -25.64 23.43 21.49
CA SER A 642 -25.75 24.41 22.56
C SER A 642 -27.07 24.23 23.35
N SER A 643 -27.29 25.03 24.39
CA SER A 643 -28.57 25.11 25.10
C SER A 643 -29.74 25.57 24.23
N THR A 644 -29.47 26.26 23.11
CA THR A 644 -30.51 26.74 22.17
C THR A 644 -30.64 25.89 20.90
N GLN A 645 -29.62 25.11 20.55
CA GLN A 645 -29.65 24.21 19.38
C GLN A 645 -28.88 22.92 19.67
N GLN A 646 -29.60 21.86 20.04
CA GLN A 646 -29.04 20.52 20.21
C GLN A 646 -28.91 19.80 18.86
N ARG A 647 -28.10 18.73 18.80
CA ARG A 647 -28.05 17.80 17.67
C ARG A 647 -28.30 16.37 18.13
N ARG A 648 -28.97 15.59 17.29
CA ARG A 648 -29.08 14.14 17.47
C ARG A 648 -27.78 13.48 17.00
N ILE A 649 -27.28 12.53 17.79
CA ILE A 649 -26.21 11.63 17.35
C ILE A 649 -26.86 10.47 16.61
N THR A 650 -26.50 10.26 15.34
CA THR A 650 -27.08 9.23 14.46
C THR A 650 -26.09 8.10 14.21
N ASN A 651 -26.59 6.94 13.77
CA ASN A 651 -25.79 5.75 13.47
C ASN A 651 -25.00 5.19 14.68
N VAL A 652 -25.47 5.44 15.90
CA VAL A 652 -24.92 4.86 17.13
C VAL A 652 -25.25 3.36 17.17
N ALA A 653 -24.21 2.52 17.18
CA ALA A 653 -24.34 1.07 17.36
C ALA A 653 -24.97 0.72 18.73
N ALA A 654 -25.33 -0.54 18.94
CA ALA A 654 -25.79 -0.97 20.26
C ALA A 654 -24.59 -0.99 21.22
N GLY A 655 -24.65 -0.23 22.32
CA GLY A 655 -23.61 -0.23 23.35
C GLY A 655 -23.50 -1.59 24.05
N VAL A 656 -22.28 -2.05 24.32
CA VAL A 656 -21.98 -3.35 24.92
C VAL A 656 -21.36 -3.19 26.30
N ASN A 657 -20.41 -2.25 26.45
CA ASN A 657 -19.79 -1.93 27.73
C ASN A 657 -20.65 -0.95 28.54
N ASN A 658 -20.46 -0.92 29.86
CA ASN A 658 -21.17 -0.01 30.76
C ASN A 658 -20.97 1.50 30.44
N THR A 659 -19.92 1.84 29.70
CA THR A 659 -19.57 3.22 29.30
C THR A 659 -19.96 3.55 27.85
N ASP A 660 -20.57 2.61 27.12
CA ASP A 660 -21.01 2.85 25.74
C ASP A 660 -22.34 3.62 25.70
N ALA A 661 -22.56 4.40 24.65
CA ALA A 661 -23.83 5.09 24.45
C ALA A 661 -24.95 4.10 24.08
N VAL A 662 -26.08 4.18 24.77
CA VAL A 662 -27.29 3.39 24.48
C VAL A 662 -28.03 4.00 23.30
N ASN A 663 -28.40 3.19 22.30
CA ASN A 663 -29.21 3.65 21.18
C ASN A 663 -30.72 3.42 21.38
N VAL A 664 -31.55 4.05 20.54
CA VAL A 664 -33.02 3.99 20.64
C VAL A 664 -33.57 2.57 20.46
N ALA A 665 -32.87 1.69 19.75
CA ALA A 665 -33.31 0.30 19.57
C ALA A 665 -33.13 -0.51 20.87
N GLN A 666 -32.01 -0.32 21.59
CA GLN A 666 -31.80 -0.92 22.91
C GLN A 666 -32.82 -0.42 23.94
N LEU A 667 -33.10 0.89 23.96
CA LEU A 667 -34.12 1.46 24.84
C LEU A 667 -35.50 0.84 24.58
N LYS A 668 -35.91 0.74 23.31
CA LYS A 668 -37.18 0.09 22.93
C LYS A 668 -37.22 -1.41 23.25
N ALA A 669 -36.11 -2.12 23.10
CA ALA A 669 -36.02 -3.54 23.47
C ALA A 669 -36.16 -3.73 24.99
N SER A 670 -35.54 -2.85 25.79
CA SER A 670 -35.70 -2.83 27.25
C SER A 670 -37.11 -2.43 27.67
N GLU A 671 -37.76 -1.52 26.96
CA GLU A 671 -39.14 -1.08 27.22
C GLU A 671 -40.16 -2.18 26.89
N ALA A 672 -39.96 -2.93 25.80
CA ALA A 672 -40.88 -3.98 25.35
C ALA A 672 -41.06 -5.14 26.35
N GLY A 673 -40.10 -5.34 27.26
CA GLY A 673 -40.21 -6.31 28.37
C GLY A 673 -40.77 -5.73 29.67
N SER A 674 -41.07 -4.43 29.73
CA SER A 674 -41.50 -3.73 30.94
C SER A 674 -43.02 -3.84 31.14
N VAL A 675 -43.45 -4.35 32.29
CA VAL A 675 -44.86 -4.26 32.73
C VAL A 675 -45.12 -2.83 33.20
N ARG A 676 -46.02 -2.12 32.53
CA ARG A 676 -46.27 -0.69 32.75
C ARG A 676 -47.77 -0.42 32.95
N TYR A 677 -48.06 0.57 33.79
CA TYR A 677 -49.37 1.21 33.83
C TYR A 677 -49.48 2.22 32.66
N GLU A 678 -50.71 2.48 32.22
CA GLU A 678 -50.98 3.51 31.23
C GLU A 678 -50.56 4.90 31.74
N THR A 679 -49.97 5.70 30.85
CA THR A 679 -49.62 7.10 31.13
C THR A 679 -50.59 8.01 30.40
N ASN A 680 -51.29 8.85 31.16
CA ASN A 680 -52.28 9.80 30.65
C ASN A 680 -51.61 10.90 29.82
N ALA A 681 -52.40 11.62 29.01
CA ALA A 681 -51.91 12.71 28.16
C ALA A 681 -51.30 13.91 28.92
N ASP A 682 -51.55 14.01 30.24
CA ASP A 682 -50.94 15.02 31.13
C ASP A 682 -49.64 14.55 31.79
N GLY A 683 -49.20 13.31 31.53
CA GLY A 683 -48.02 12.68 32.13
C GLY A 683 -48.27 11.95 33.45
N SER A 684 -49.50 11.95 33.97
CA SER A 684 -49.85 11.16 35.17
C SER A 684 -49.99 9.66 34.87
N VAL A 685 -49.69 8.81 35.85
CA VAL A 685 -49.77 7.34 35.71
C VAL A 685 -51.11 6.83 36.25
N ASN A 686 -51.82 6.02 35.45
CA ASN A 686 -53.10 5.44 35.85
C ASN A 686 -52.93 4.09 36.56
N TYR A 687 -52.85 4.12 37.88
CA TYR A 687 -52.73 2.91 38.72
C TYR A 687 -54.05 2.12 38.90
N SER A 688 -55.19 2.61 38.41
CA SER A 688 -56.49 1.95 38.63
C SER A 688 -56.70 0.67 37.81
N VAL A 689 -55.96 0.52 36.71
CA VAL A 689 -56.03 -0.65 35.81
C VAL A 689 -54.62 -0.98 35.33
N LEU A 690 -54.20 -2.24 35.54
CA LEU A 690 -53.00 -2.80 34.92
C LEU A 690 -53.40 -3.72 33.77
N ASN A 691 -53.31 -3.22 32.54
CA ASN A 691 -53.55 -4.02 31.35
C ASN A 691 -52.36 -4.94 31.09
N LEU A 692 -52.61 -6.25 31.09
CA LEU A 692 -51.66 -7.27 30.63
C LEU A 692 -52.04 -7.72 29.21
N GLY A 693 -51.22 -8.58 28.60
CA GLY A 693 -51.44 -9.12 27.27
C GLY A 693 -50.43 -8.64 26.24
N ASP A 694 -50.73 -8.89 24.96
CA ASP A 694 -49.90 -8.51 23.82
C ASP A 694 -50.32 -7.16 23.16
N GLY A 695 -51.28 -6.46 23.76
CA GLY A 695 -51.85 -5.22 23.22
C GLY A 695 -52.78 -5.41 22.01
N SER A 696 -52.95 -6.63 21.51
CA SER A 696 -53.80 -6.98 20.35
C SER A 696 -55.01 -7.85 20.69
N GLY A 697 -55.16 -8.22 21.96
CA GLY A 697 -56.28 -9.01 22.50
C GLY A 697 -55.87 -10.35 23.11
N GLY A 698 -54.61 -10.75 23.02
CA GLY A 698 -54.07 -11.88 23.77
C GLY A 698 -53.91 -11.54 25.26
N THR A 699 -54.00 -12.56 26.12
CA THR A 699 -53.93 -12.41 27.58
C THR A 699 -52.62 -12.99 28.15
N THR A 700 -52.11 -12.42 29.23
CA THR A 700 -50.94 -12.96 29.94
C THR A 700 -51.39 -13.83 31.11
N ARG A 701 -50.95 -15.10 31.13
CA ARG A 701 -51.08 -15.95 32.33
C ARG A 701 -50.05 -15.53 33.37
N ILE A 702 -50.50 -14.92 34.46
CA ILE A 702 -49.65 -14.55 35.60
C ILE A 702 -49.22 -15.83 36.33
N GLY A 703 -47.92 -16.15 36.29
CA GLY A 703 -47.32 -17.22 37.08
C GLY A 703 -46.92 -16.73 38.46
N ASN A 704 -46.60 -17.66 39.37
CA ASN A 704 -46.07 -17.37 40.71
C ASN A 704 -46.95 -16.45 41.58
N VAL A 705 -48.28 -16.49 41.37
CA VAL A 705 -49.26 -15.79 42.21
C VAL A 705 -49.49 -16.61 43.49
N SER A 706 -49.07 -16.06 44.62
CA SER A 706 -49.31 -16.63 45.95
C SER A 706 -50.82 -16.74 46.26
N ALA A 707 -51.18 -17.51 47.29
CA ALA A 707 -52.57 -17.55 47.73
C ALA A 707 -52.99 -16.18 48.29
N ALA A 708 -54.14 -15.67 47.85
CA ALA A 708 -54.77 -14.47 48.41
C ALA A 708 -55.02 -14.62 49.91
N VAL A 709 -54.63 -13.62 50.70
CA VAL A 709 -54.84 -13.56 52.16
C VAL A 709 -55.82 -12.45 52.52
N ASN A 710 -55.67 -11.29 51.87
CA ASN A 710 -56.59 -10.15 51.99
C ASN A 710 -57.66 -10.20 50.89
N ASP A 711 -58.82 -9.59 51.14
CA ASP A 711 -59.95 -9.51 50.18
C ASP A 711 -59.59 -8.91 48.82
N THR A 712 -58.53 -8.09 48.74
CA THR A 712 -58.04 -7.43 47.51
C THR A 712 -56.86 -8.13 46.84
N ASP A 713 -56.39 -9.26 47.38
CA ASP A 713 -55.29 -10.01 46.77
C ASP A 713 -55.77 -10.83 45.56
N ALA A 714 -54.87 -11.10 44.62
CA ALA A 714 -55.19 -11.92 43.44
C ALA A 714 -55.34 -13.41 43.82
N VAL A 715 -56.55 -13.94 43.69
CA VAL A 715 -56.87 -15.36 43.96
C VAL A 715 -56.17 -16.27 42.95
N ASN A 716 -55.46 -17.30 43.44
CA ASN A 716 -54.78 -18.26 42.58
C ASN A 716 -55.66 -19.49 42.24
N TYR A 717 -55.24 -20.27 41.25
CA TYR A 717 -56.04 -21.40 40.75
C TYR A 717 -56.22 -22.55 41.76
N ALA A 718 -55.37 -22.66 42.79
CA ALA A 718 -55.55 -23.64 43.85
C ALA A 718 -56.71 -23.26 44.78
N GLN A 719 -56.80 -21.98 45.17
CA GLN A 719 -57.89 -21.45 45.98
C GLN A 719 -59.24 -21.58 45.29
N LEU A 720 -59.32 -21.27 43.98
CA LEU A 720 -60.56 -21.40 43.23
C LEU A 720 -61.10 -22.84 43.24
N LYS A 721 -60.23 -23.84 42.99
CA LYS A 721 -60.62 -25.25 43.04
C LYS A 721 -61.13 -25.66 44.42
N ARG A 722 -60.45 -25.24 45.49
CA ARG A 722 -60.86 -25.53 46.89
C ARG A 722 -62.27 -24.99 47.17
N SER A 723 -62.58 -23.77 46.75
CA SER A 723 -63.94 -23.20 46.94
C SER A 723 -65.05 -23.99 46.21
N VAL A 724 -64.74 -24.61 45.07
CA VAL A 724 -65.68 -25.48 44.33
C VAL A 724 -65.87 -26.83 45.05
N GLU A 725 -64.79 -27.39 45.62
CA GLU A 725 -64.84 -28.62 46.42
C GLU A 725 -65.67 -28.42 47.70
N GLU A 726 -65.55 -27.27 48.36
CA GLU A 726 -66.39 -26.86 49.50
C GLU A 726 -67.87 -26.72 49.11
N ALA A 727 -68.17 -26.08 47.97
CA ALA A 727 -69.54 -25.93 47.48
C ALA A 727 -70.21 -27.26 47.10
N ASN A 728 -69.44 -28.20 46.52
CA ASN A 728 -69.91 -29.56 46.26
C ASN A 728 -70.19 -30.31 47.58
N THR A 729 -69.30 -30.20 48.56
CA THR A 729 -69.46 -30.81 49.88
C THR A 729 -70.72 -30.32 50.60
N TYR A 730 -71.01 -29.02 50.53
CA TYR A 730 -72.27 -28.45 51.04
C TYR A 730 -73.51 -29.04 50.33
N THR A 731 -73.43 -29.23 49.02
CA THR A 731 -74.51 -29.83 48.22
C THR A 731 -74.75 -31.28 48.61
N ASP A 732 -73.69 -32.08 48.77
CA ASP A 732 -73.76 -33.48 49.21
C ASP A 732 -74.34 -33.61 50.62
N GLN A 733 -73.98 -32.70 51.55
CA GLN A 733 -74.57 -32.65 52.89
C GLN A 733 -76.09 -32.44 52.82
N LYS A 734 -76.58 -31.52 51.96
CA LYS A 734 -78.02 -31.27 51.80
C LYS A 734 -78.76 -32.40 51.11
N MET A 735 -78.11 -33.12 50.19
CA MET A 735 -78.65 -34.36 49.62
C MET A 735 -78.71 -35.50 50.66
N GLY A 736 -77.74 -35.57 51.58
CA GLY A 736 -77.73 -36.48 52.72
C GLY A 736 -78.87 -36.23 53.72
N GLU A 737 -79.10 -34.98 54.11
CA GLU A 737 -80.26 -34.57 54.93
C GLU A 737 -81.59 -34.97 54.27
N MET A 738 -81.71 -34.79 52.94
CA MET A 738 -82.89 -35.18 52.17
C MET A 738 -83.10 -36.70 52.17
N ASN A 739 -82.04 -37.49 51.98
CA ASN A 739 -82.09 -38.95 52.00
C ASN A 739 -82.53 -39.52 53.36
N SER A 740 -82.06 -38.94 54.47
CA SER A 740 -82.53 -39.31 55.81
C SER A 740 -84.01 -38.98 56.04
N LYS A 741 -84.50 -37.87 55.47
CA LYS A 741 -85.92 -37.49 55.53
C LYS A 741 -86.80 -38.46 54.73
N ILE A 742 -86.31 -38.99 53.61
CA ILE A 742 -86.98 -40.04 52.81
C ILE A 742 -87.11 -41.34 53.61
N LYS A 743 -86.03 -41.83 54.23
CA LYS A 743 -86.08 -43.02 55.10
C LYS A 743 -87.07 -42.89 56.27
N GLY A 744 -87.21 -41.69 56.85
CA GLY A 744 -88.21 -41.42 57.88
C GLY A 744 -89.66 -41.60 57.38
N VAL A 745 -89.92 -41.31 56.10
CA VAL A 745 -91.23 -41.56 55.46
C VAL A 745 -91.44 -43.06 55.20
N GLU A 746 -90.42 -43.77 54.73
CA GLU A 746 -90.48 -45.22 54.48
C GLU A 746 -90.79 -46.03 55.76
N ASN A 747 -90.16 -45.67 56.88
CA ASN A 747 -90.42 -46.32 58.17
C ASN A 747 -91.84 -46.05 58.68
N LYS A 748 -92.33 -44.79 58.58
CA LYS A 748 -93.71 -44.45 58.97
C LYS A 748 -94.76 -45.16 58.10
N MET A 749 -94.54 -45.27 56.79
CA MET A 749 -95.41 -46.07 55.92
C MET A 749 -95.42 -47.54 56.34
N SER A 750 -94.26 -48.11 56.67
CA SER A 750 -94.13 -49.51 57.10
C SER A 750 -94.87 -49.77 58.43
N GLY A 751 -94.76 -48.86 59.41
CA GLY A 751 -95.52 -48.91 60.67
C GLY A 751 -97.03 -48.78 60.47
N GLY A 752 -97.47 -47.95 59.52
CA GLY A 752 -98.87 -47.86 59.11
C GLY A 752 -99.42 -49.18 58.57
N ILE A 753 -98.66 -49.87 57.72
CA ILE A 753 -99.04 -51.19 57.17
C ILE A 753 -99.08 -52.26 58.26
N ALA A 754 -98.08 -52.28 59.17
CA ALA A 754 -98.09 -53.18 60.33
C ALA A 754 -99.36 -52.99 61.19
N SER A 755 -99.81 -51.75 61.37
CA SER A 755 -101.05 -51.39 62.09
C SER A 755 -102.29 -51.96 61.40
N ALA A 756 -102.40 -51.80 60.09
CA ALA A 756 -103.51 -52.34 59.31
C ALA A 756 -103.59 -53.87 59.41
N MET A 757 -102.45 -54.57 59.37
CA MET A 757 -102.42 -56.03 59.57
C MET A 757 -102.80 -56.45 60.99
N ALA A 758 -102.33 -55.72 62.01
CA ALA A 758 -102.75 -55.96 63.39
C ALA A 758 -104.28 -55.81 63.56
N MET A 759 -104.88 -54.78 62.96
CA MET A 759 -106.34 -54.60 62.96
C MET A 759 -107.10 -55.74 62.25
N ALA A 760 -106.59 -56.20 61.11
CA ALA A 760 -107.18 -57.29 60.36
C ALA A 760 -107.18 -58.62 61.14
N GLY A 761 -106.15 -58.84 61.97
CA GLY A 761 -106.02 -60.04 62.81
C GLY A 761 -106.95 -60.14 64.00
N LEU A 762 -107.71 -59.09 64.34
CA LEU A 762 -108.62 -59.06 65.50
C LEU A 762 -109.88 -59.93 65.29
N PRO A 763 -110.12 -61.00 66.07
CA PRO A 763 -111.37 -61.76 66.01
C PRO A 763 -112.60 -60.93 66.37
N GLN A 764 -113.77 -61.36 65.87
CA GLN A 764 -115.08 -60.76 66.15
C GLN A 764 -115.99 -61.70 66.95
N ALA A 765 -116.91 -61.12 67.72
CA ALA A 765 -118.03 -61.84 68.33
C ALA A 765 -118.93 -62.49 67.26
N TYR A 766 -119.43 -63.70 67.54
CA TYR A 766 -120.18 -64.53 66.59
C TYR A 766 -121.51 -65.08 67.16
N ALA A 767 -121.85 -64.78 68.41
CA ALA A 767 -123.06 -65.26 69.08
C ALA A 767 -123.98 -64.07 69.45
N PRO A 768 -125.31 -64.16 69.24
CA PRO A 768 -126.25 -63.08 69.59
C PRO A 768 -126.14 -62.65 71.06
N GLY A 769 -126.08 -61.34 71.30
CA GLY A 769 -125.90 -60.75 72.63
C GLY A 769 -124.47 -60.84 73.21
N ALA A 770 -123.51 -61.45 72.52
CA ALA A 770 -122.14 -61.58 73.01
C ALA A 770 -121.28 -60.34 72.71
N ASN A 771 -120.44 -59.99 73.69
CA ASN A 771 -119.36 -59.02 73.58
C ASN A 771 -118.02 -59.75 73.55
N MET A 772 -117.09 -59.31 72.70
CA MET A 772 -115.73 -59.83 72.62
C MET A 772 -114.72 -58.68 72.63
N THR A 773 -113.75 -58.73 73.56
CA THR A 773 -112.53 -57.92 73.48
C THR A 773 -111.44 -58.79 72.87
N SER A 774 -110.73 -58.28 71.87
CA SER A 774 -109.64 -58.96 71.17
C SER A 774 -108.37 -58.12 71.16
N ILE A 775 -107.23 -58.80 71.07
CA ILE A 775 -105.91 -58.19 70.88
C ILE A 775 -105.18 -58.96 69.78
N ALA A 776 -104.46 -58.24 68.91
CA ALA A 776 -103.74 -58.83 67.78
C ALA A 776 -102.44 -58.06 67.50
N GLY A 777 -101.44 -58.75 66.96
CA GLY A 777 -100.18 -58.17 66.54
C GLY A 777 -100.00 -58.27 65.02
N GLY A 778 -99.29 -57.31 64.43
CA GLY A 778 -98.89 -57.30 63.04
C GLY A 778 -97.46 -56.79 62.89
N THR A 779 -96.72 -57.25 61.88
CA THR A 779 -95.35 -56.78 61.60
C THR A 779 -95.10 -56.69 60.10
N PHE A 780 -94.42 -55.63 59.67
CA PHE A 780 -94.10 -55.35 58.27
C PHE A 780 -92.76 -54.63 58.15
N ASN A 781 -91.83 -55.14 57.34
CA ASN A 781 -90.50 -54.55 57.10
C ASN A 781 -89.75 -54.10 58.37
N GLY A 782 -89.79 -54.91 59.43
CA GLY A 782 -89.13 -54.61 60.72
C GLY A 782 -89.97 -53.78 61.70
N GLU A 783 -91.01 -53.09 61.22
CA GLU A 783 -91.97 -52.41 62.08
C GLU A 783 -92.98 -53.40 62.67
N SER A 784 -93.50 -53.09 63.85
CA SER A 784 -94.46 -53.90 64.61
C SER A 784 -95.62 -53.03 65.07
N ALA A 785 -96.81 -53.60 65.17
CA ALA A 785 -97.99 -52.93 65.70
C ALA A 785 -98.87 -53.85 66.52
N VAL A 786 -99.57 -53.27 67.49
CA VAL A 786 -100.54 -53.93 68.36
C VAL A 786 -101.89 -53.29 68.16
N ALA A 787 -102.90 -54.12 67.90
CA ALA A 787 -104.30 -53.72 67.80
C ALA A 787 -105.09 -54.24 68.99
N ILE A 788 -106.03 -53.44 69.48
CA ILE A 788 -107.04 -53.84 70.46
C ILE A 788 -108.42 -53.58 69.84
N GLY A 789 -109.28 -54.58 69.89
CA GLY A 789 -110.64 -54.55 69.34
C GLY A 789 -111.68 -54.83 70.41
N VAL A 790 -112.84 -54.23 70.24
CA VAL A 790 -114.09 -54.61 70.92
C VAL A 790 -115.16 -54.81 69.86
N SER A 791 -115.86 -55.94 69.92
CA SER A 791 -116.96 -56.27 69.02
C SER A 791 -118.17 -56.81 69.77
N MET A 792 -119.36 -56.55 69.24
CA MET A 792 -120.64 -56.90 69.83
C MET A 792 -121.59 -57.40 68.76
N VAL A 793 -122.35 -58.45 69.04
CA VAL A 793 -123.51 -58.86 68.24
C VAL A 793 -124.80 -58.48 68.99
N SER A 794 -125.78 -57.88 68.31
CA SER A 794 -127.07 -57.56 68.92
C SER A 794 -127.81 -58.80 69.43
N GLU A 795 -128.66 -58.66 70.44
CA GLU A 795 -129.42 -59.79 71.02
C GLU A 795 -130.34 -60.48 69.99
N SER A 796 -130.80 -59.74 68.97
CA SER A 796 -131.54 -60.27 67.82
C SER A 796 -130.70 -61.07 66.82
N GLY A 797 -129.36 -61.10 66.99
CA GLY A 797 -128.42 -61.72 66.07
C GLY A 797 -128.14 -60.95 64.77
N GLY A 798 -128.89 -59.88 64.48
CA GLY A 798 -128.84 -59.19 63.19
C GLY A 798 -127.66 -58.22 63.00
N TRP A 799 -127.24 -57.46 64.02
CA TRP A 799 -126.18 -56.45 63.87
C TRP A 799 -124.86 -56.90 64.53
N VAL A 800 -123.74 -56.66 63.87
CA VAL A 800 -122.38 -56.82 64.40
C VAL A 800 -121.67 -55.47 64.36
N TYR A 801 -121.19 -54.99 65.51
CA TYR A 801 -120.36 -53.81 65.63
C TYR A 801 -118.92 -54.21 65.97
N LYS A 802 -117.94 -53.50 65.41
CA LYS A 802 -116.51 -53.67 65.72
C LYS A 802 -115.84 -52.30 65.81
N LEU A 803 -115.27 -51.97 66.96
CA LEU A 803 -114.39 -50.83 67.18
C LEU A 803 -112.98 -51.38 67.42
N GLN A 804 -111.96 -50.79 66.79
CA GLN A 804 -110.58 -51.24 66.91
C GLN A 804 -109.61 -50.06 66.87
N GLY A 805 -108.57 -50.12 67.71
CA GLY A 805 -107.47 -49.14 67.75
C GLY A 805 -106.12 -49.82 67.69
N THR A 806 -105.10 -49.12 67.19
CA THR A 806 -103.71 -49.60 67.10
C THR A 806 -102.70 -48.56 67.56
N SER A 807 -101.54 -49.07 67.97
CA SER A 807 -100.26 -48.35 68.08
C SER A 807 -99.18 -49.14 67.33
N ASN A 808 -98.22 -48.46 66.70
CA ASN A 808 -97.05 -49.09 66.09
C ASN A 808 -95.71 -48.67 66.73
N SER A 809 -94.63 -49.31 66.29
CA SER A 809 -93.24 -49.07 66.72
C SER A 809 -92.68 -47.70 66.33
N GLN A 810 -93.33 -46.97 65.42
CA GLN A 810 -93.02 -45.56 65.11
C GLN A 810 -93.79 -44.58 66.03
N GLY A 811 -94.61 -45.08 66.97
CA GLY A 811 -95.40 -44.27 67.89
C GLY A 811 -96.66 -43.65 67.28
N ASP A 812 -97.02 -44.04 66.05
CA ASP A 812 -98.25 -43.56 65.41
C ASP A 812 -99.45 -44.43 65.86
N TYR A 813 -100.59 -43.76 66.07
CA TYR A 813 -101.86 -44.37 66.50
C TYR A 813 -102.91 -44.27 65.40
N SER A 814 -103.79 -45.27 65.30
CA SER A 814 -104.97 -45.19 64.42
C SER A 814 -106.16 -45.95 65.00
N ALA A 815 -107.37 -45.57 64.60
CA ALA A 815 -108.61 -46.18 65.06
C ALA A 815 -109.58 -46.36 63.88
N ALA A 816 -110.37 -47.43 63.93
CA ALA A 816 -111.39 -47.75 62.95
C ALA A 816 -112.65 -48.31 63.63
N ILE A 817 -113.81 -48.02 63.07
CA ILE A 817 -115.10 -48.56 63.50
C ILE A 817 -115.87 -49.09 62.29
N GLY A 818 -116.53 -50.22 62.45
CA GLY A 818 -117.39 -50.84 61.45
C GLY A 818 -118.66 -51.39 62.06
N ALA A 819 -119.73 -51.39 61.28
CA ALA A 819 -121.01 -52.02 61.61
C ALA A 819 -121.49 -52.82 60.39
N GLY A 820 -121.93 -54.06 60.61
CA GLY A 820 -122.48 -54.94 59.59
C GLY A 820 -123.82 -55.52 60.05
N PHE A 821 -124.70 -55.81 59.08
CA PHE A 821 -125.97 -56.48 59.31
C PHE A 821 -125.98 -57.83 58.59
N GLN A 822 -126.39 -58.89 59.29
CA GLN A 822 -126.58 -60.24 58.76
C GLN A 822 -128.06 -60.62 58.85
N TRP A 823 -128.53 -61.40 57.87
CA TRP A 823 -129.93 -61.79 57.68
C TRP A 823 -130.07 -63.29 57.40
#